data_AF-A0A5J4RTV7-F1
#
_entry.id   AF-A0A5J4RTV7-F1
#
_cell.length_a   1.000
_cell.length_b   1.000
_cell.length_c   1.000
_cell.angle_alpha   90.00
_cell.angle_beta   90.00
_cell.angle_gamma   90.00
#
_symmetry.space_group_name_H-M   'P 1'
#
loop_
_entity.id
_entity.type
_entity.pdbx_description
1 polymer ?
#
loop_
_entity_poly.entity_id
_entity_poly.type
_entity_poly.pdbx_seq_one_letter_code
_entity_poly.pdbx_strand_id
1 'polypeptide(L)'
;MNEKLTLNEIASWQLNSETSEVELPSVQRGFVWKPQQVENLWDSILRDFPIGSFLFSEVGYKYYLMDGQQRATSIFLGYFNPFDSLSLIKAWSIKGELPVVWIDIRPKEKPDTSKYLIRLITRSHPWGYQARNNNLVLTVGDRRKALELFKKNPDNTNCGYTSFRNTSVFPYDASFPLPLSFFIESENVEQVLEKVKAYLPDYLRTKHGGFEGKDDFFKILKTELSGEIEDILDSAKKLKARTINYDVVSNDVLKEEEDVENPTLFVRINSSGTTLSGDDLIYSIYKATFPETKDLVEKAGMNFIAPTQVISLASRIAWAELNENTYPQKMNVRDFQRRIKDKNFKNKLQELIETNAIGELFSRAINILCCKNNPLFCGEIPPIIIKQLINKSQELFLFFVYWLHLHKDNPNNERQLLMAAKLLVFSWFEFVNIPRLWEEYIQEKDFWEESLNKFIWWDGKDGIHFLIPPELLRNYYQQPQIETLFLENDEHKWELREEGIDSSIVEYFNKVKSDKFELEKANEYFWKPIRILQQKKQMILFAQREYINSVFGDYNQMDDLEDTNVPWDWDHIYPNSWVYHKLYCEPIIKDWNNTNGNFRAISLEQNRSESNALSPKERLSSSEEQKYFFIQNDWAHWQLIDERIWDKDKAIEHFRAITTRMINIYEKFWNDFRISELIALDK
;
A
#
# COMPACT_ATOMS: atom_id res chain seq x y z
N MET A 1 -35.59 8.38 20.13
CA MET A 1 -34.23 8.67 20.65
C MET A 1 -34.31 9.54 21.90
N ASN A 2 -33.47 9.27 22.92
CA ASN A 2 -33.36 10.08 24.14
C ASN A 2 -32.85 11.49 23.82
N GLU A 3 -33.11 12.50 24.67
CA GLU A 3 -32.63 13.89 24.44
C GLU A 3 -31.11 14.02 24.29
N LYS A 4 -30.35 13.05 24.80
CA LYS A 4 -28.90 12.94 24.64
C LYS A 4 -28.48 11.49 24.54
N LEU A 5 -27.32 11.25 23.94
CA LEU A 5 -26.79 9.91 23.66
C LEU A 5 -25.67 9.52 24.60
N THR A 6 -25.80 8.39 25.28
CA THR A 6 -24.71 7.76 26.02
C THR A 6 -23.69 7.15 25.06
N LEU A 7 -22.45 7.01 25.54
CA LEU A 7 -21.40 6.32 24.78
C LEU A 7 -21.76 4.85 24.47
N ASN A 8 -22.49 4.20 25.39
CA ASN A 8 -22.97 2.84 25.20
C ASN A 8 -24.03 2.76 24.07
N GLU A 9 -24.97 3.70 24.02
CA GLU A 9 -25.94 3.78 22.92
C GLU A 9 -25.20 3.97 21.58
N ILE A 10 -24.22 4.86 21.51
CA ILE A 10 -23.42 5.09 20.30
C ILE A 10 -22.67 3.84 19.85
N ALA A 11 -22.04 3.11 20.78
CA ALA A 11 -21.35 1.86 20.48
C ALA A 11 -22.33 0.77 20.02
N SER A 12 -23.52 0.71 20.62
CA SER A 12 -24.54 -0.29 20.34
C SER A 12 -25.06 -0.25 18.91
N TRP A 13 -24.96 0.89 18.22
CA TRP A 13 -25.35 1.01 16.81
C TRP A 13 -24.62 0.02 15.89
N GLN A 14 -23.40 -0.36 16.27
CA GLN A 14 -22.56 -1.30 15.53
C GLN A 14 -22.42 -2.66 16.22
N LEU A 15 -22.45 -2.72 17.56
CA LEU A 15 -22.43 -4.00 18.28
C LEU A 15 -23.71 -4.82 18.04
N ASN A 16 -24.85 -4.14 17.95
CA ASN A 16 -26.18 -4.75 17.79
C ASN A 16 -26.86 -4.20 16.53
N SER A 17 -26.16 -4.27 15.38
CA SER A 17 -26.59 -3.62 14.14
C SER A 17 -27.99 -4.02 13.65
N GLU A 18 -28.43 -5.26 13.93
CA GLU A 18 -29.74 -5.77 13.52
C GLU A 18 -30.91 -5.06 14.21
N THR A 19 -30.70 -4.55 15.42
CA THR A 19 -31.73 -3.89 16.25
C THR A 19 -31.48 -2.39 16.43
N SER A 20 -30.50 -1.82 15.73
CA SER A 20 -30.14 -0.41 15.88
C SER A 20 -31.19 0.53 15.27
N GLU A 21 -31.52 1.60 16.00
CA GLU A 21 -32.32 2.72 15.49
C GLU A 21 -31.50 3.66 14.60
N VAL A 22 -30.16 3.56 14.64
CA VAL A 22 -29.24 4.38 13.86
C VAL A 22 -28.56 3.54 12.79
N GLU A 23 -28.54 4.07 11.57
CA GLU A 23 -27.85 3.48 10.43
C GLU A 23 -26.91 4.48 9.76
N LEU A 24 -25.89 3.95 9.10
CA LEU A 24 -25.02 4.75 8.28
C LEU A 24 -25.64 4.88 6.88
N PRO A 25 -25.87 6.11 6.37
CA PRO A 25 -26.36 6.30 5.00
C PRO A 25 -25.48 5.58 3.99
N SER A 26 -26.08 5.04 2.94
CA SER A 26 -25.34 4.39 1.86
C SER A 26 -24.27 5.31 1.27
N VAL A 27 -24.48 6.63 1.32
CA VAL A 27 -23.60 7.69 0.82
C VAL A 27 -22.28 7.81 1.60
N GLN A 28 -22.16 7.34 2.84
CA GLN A 28 -20.94 7.56 3.65
C GLN A 28 -19.75 6.69 3.21
N ARG A 29 -18.51 7.19 3.32
CA ARG A 29 -17.30 6.44 2.93
C ARG A 29 -16.88 5.38 3.96
N GLY A 30 -15.80 4.65 3.70
CA GLY A 30 -15.21 3.72 4.67
C GLY A 30 -14.60 4.41 5.91
N PHE A 31 -14.02 3.61 6.83
CA PHE A 31 -13.31 4.13 8.00
C PHE A 31 -11.90 4.53 7.57
N VAL A 32 -11.53 5.79 7.80
CA VAL A 32 -10.26 6.37 7.31
C VAL A 32 -9.41 7.02 8.41
N TRP A 33 -9.89 6.98 9.65
CA TRP A 33 -9.14 7.57 10.75
C TRP A 33 -7.86 6.80 11.03
N LYS A 34 -6.76 7.55 11.12
CA LYS A 34 -5.46 7.01 11.53
C LYS A 34 -5.51 6.60 13.01
N PRO A 35 -4.69 5.62 13.43
CA PRO A 35 -4.67 5.15 14.82
C PRO A 35 -4.51 6.27 15.86
N GLN A 36 -3.65 7.27 15.61
CA GLN A 36 -3.52 8.45 16.46
C GLN A 36 -4.85 9.17 16.73
N GLN A 37 -5.75 9.27 15.73
CA GLN A 37 -7.03 9.96 15.90
C GLN A 37 -7.96 9.19 16.85
N VAL A 38 -7.94 7.85 16.77
CA VAL A 38 -8.71 6.97 17.66
C VAL A 38 -8.16 7.04 19.09
N GLU A 39 -6.84 6.97 19.25
CA GLU A 39 -6.18 7.09 20.56
C GLU A 39 -6.45 8.45 21.22
N ASN A 40 -6.34 9.54 20.47
CA ASN A 40 -6.60 10.89 20.98
C ASN A 40 -8.07 11.11 21.34
N LEU A 41 -9.01 10.51 20.60
CA LEU A 41 -10.43 10.57 20.94
C LEU A 41 -10.68 9.91 22.29
N TRP A 42 -10.14 8.71 22.52
CA TRP A 42 -10.34 7.99 23.78
C TRP A 42 -9.64 8.64 24.96
N ASP A 43 -8.45 9.24 24.78
CA ASP A 43 -7.83 10.09 25.81
C ASP A 43 -8.77 11.25 26.17
N SER A 44 -9.34 11.93 25.17
CA SER A 44 -10.30 13.02 25.37
C SER A 44 -11.57 12.55 26.07
N ILE A 45 -12.07 11.36 25.72
CA ILE A 45 -13.26 10.78 26.35
C ILE A 45 -13.04 10.52 27.84
N LEU A 46 -11.92 9.89 28.21
CA LEU A 46 -11.58 9.58 29.61
C LEU A 46 -11.20 10.81 30.44
N ARG A 47 -10.84 11.92 29.79
CA ARG A 47 -10.56 13.22 30.43
C ARG A 47 -11.79 14.10 30.57
N ASP A 48 -12.95 13.62 30.14
CA ASP A 48 -14.21 14.37 30.13
C ASP A 48 -14.18 15.61 29.21
N PHE A 49 -13.34 15.58 28.17
CA PHE A 49 -13.32 16.65 27.17
C PHE A 49 -14.51 16.52 26.22
N PRO A 50 -15.14 17.63 25.78
CA PRO A 50 -16.21 17.59 24.80
C PRO A 50 -15.67 17.04 23.47
N ILE A 51 -16.42 16.12 22.84
CA ILE A 51 -16.02 15.47 21.57
C ILE A 51 -16.87 15.92 20.37
N GLY A 52 -17.60 17.03 20.54
CA GLY A 52 -18.59 17.55 19.59
C GLY A 52 -19.96 16.89 19.71
N SER A 53 -20.83 17.13 18.72
CA SER A 53 -22.15 16.54 18.58
C SER A 53 -22.21 15.58 17.38
N PHE A 54 -23.29 14.79 17.32
CA PHE A 54 -23.65 14.02 16.11
C PHE A 54 -24.76 14.75 15.35
N LEU A 55 -24.82 14.54 14.04
CA LEU A 55 -25.89 15.07 13.20
C LEU A 55 -26.64 13.91 12.56
N PHE A 56 -27.97 13.92 12.68
CA PHE A 56 -28.84 12.90 12.11
C PHE A 56 -29.83 13.47 11.11
N SER A 57 -30.35 12.61 10.24
CA SER A 57 -31.62 12.82 9.55
C SER A 57 -32.61 11.73 9.95
N GLU A 58 -33.89 12.08 10.04
CA GLU A 58 -34.95 11.12 10.35
C GLU A 58 -35.44 10.44 9.05
N VAL A 59 -35.47 9.11 9.05
CA VAL A 59 -35.93 8.31 7.89
C VAL A 59 -36.89 7.23 8.40
N GLY A 60 -38.19 7.53 8.30
CA GLY A 60 -39.24 6.65 8.83
C GLY A 60 -39.14 6.55 10.36
N TYR A 61 -38.80 5.36 10.85
CA TYR A 61 -38.61 5.10 12.29
C TYR A 61 -37.12 5.02 12.70
N LYS A 62 -36.19 5.28 11.78
CA LYS A 62 -34.75 5.20 11.99
C LYS A 62 -34.08 6.56 11.81
N TYR A 63 -32.84 6.65 12.28
CA TYR A 63 -31.98 7.82 12.13
C TYR A 63 -30.76 7.49 11.27
N TYR A 64 -30.47 8.37 10.33
CA TYR A 64 -29.31 8.29 9.46
C TYR A 64 -28.20 9.19 9.98
N LEU A 65 -27.02 8.62 10.23
CA LEU A 65 -25.86 9.36 10.73
C LEU A 65 -25.21 10.21 9.62
N MET A 66 -25.44 11.52 9.67
CA MET A 66 -24.98 12.49 8.67
C MET A 66 -23.57 13.03 8.98
N ASP A 67 -23.26 13.26 10.26
CA ASP A 67 -21.92 13.64 10.73
C ASP A 67 -21.48 12.81 11.93
N GLY A 68 -20.18 12.54 12.02
CA GLY A 68 -19.58 11.86 13.17
C GLY A 68 -19.36 10.36 12.99
N GLN A 69 -19.53 9.80 11.78
CA GLN A 69 -19.25 8.37 11.50
C GLN A 69 -17.93 7.87 12.08
N GLN A 70 -16.84 8.62 11.85
CA GLN A 70 -15.50 8.20 12.27
C GLN A 70 -15.37 8.21 13.82
N ARG A 71 -16.01 9.18 14.49
CA ARG A 71 -16.13 9.22 15.97
C ARG A 71 -16.96 8.05 16.50
N ALA A 72 -18.13 7.78 15.89
CA ALA A 72 -19.01 6.69 16.29
C ALA A 72 -18.31 5.33 16.17
N THR A 73 -17.60 5.11 15.06
CA THR A 73 -16.78 3.89 14.85
C THR A 73 -15.65 3.79 15.86
N SER A 74 -14.98 4.89 16.18
CA SER A 74 -13.92 4.90 17.20
C SER A 74 -14.46 4.60 18.60
N ILE A 75 -15.66 5.09 18.95
CA ILE A 75 -16.36 4.77 20.20
C ILE A 75 -16.76 3.29 20.22
N PHE A 76 -17.29 2.76 19.12
CA PHE A 76 -17.54 1.33 18.97
C PHE A 76 -16.28 0.50 19.27
N LEU A 77 -15.12 0.86 18.70
CA LEU A 77 -13.87 0.11 18.87
C LEU A 77 -13.38 0.01 20.32
N GLY A 78 -13.74 0.96 21.21
CA GLY A 78 -13.36 0.84 22.62
C GLY A 78 -14.30 -0.01 23.46
N TYR A 79 -15.56 -0.15 23.04
CA TYR A 79 -16.52 -1.09 23.64
C TYR A 79 -16.38 -2.51 23.06
N PHE A 80 -15.76 -2.64 21.88
CA PHE A 80 -15.53 -3.93 21.25
C PHE A 80 -14.57 -4.80 22.08
N ASN A 81 -15.05 -5.97 22.49
CA ASN A 81 -14.25 -6.99 23.16
C ASN A 81 -13.96 -8.15 22.19
N PRO A 82 -12.70 -8.31 21.72
CA PRO A 82 -12.36 -9.35 20.75
C PRO A 82 -12.43 -10.77 21.32
N PHE A 83 -12.54 -10.92 22.65
CA PHE A 83 -12.53 -12.21 23.33
C PHE A 83 -13.92 -12.78 23.61
N ASP A 84 -14.98 -11.98 23.47
CA ASP A 84 -16.36 -12.35 23.81
C ASP A 84 -17.26 -12.59 22.58
N SER A 85 -16.74 -12.41 21.36
CA SER A 85 -17.57 -12.47 20.14
C SER A 85 -17.59 -13.87 19.50
N LEU A 86 -18.71 -14.58 19.69
CA LEU A 86 -19.11 -15.76 18.89
C LEU A 86 -19.77 -15.40 17.54
N SER A 87 -19.85 -14.12 17.18
CA SER A 87 -20.39 -13.66 15.90
C SER A 87 -19.40 -12.76 15.16
N LEU A 88 -19.40 -12.86 13.83
CA LEU A 88 -18.69 -11.96 12.92
C LEU A 88 -19.29 -10.54 13.05
N ILE A 89 -18.88 -9.79 14.07
CA ILE A 89 -19.30 -8.39 14.24
C ILE A 89 -18.77 -7.62 13.02
N LYS A 90 -19.67 -7.23 12.12
CA LYS A 90 -19.37 -6.35 10.99
C LYS A 90 -19.47 -4.91 11.48
N ALA A 91 -18.34 -4.26 11.73
CA ALA A 91 -18.33 -2.80 11.87
C ALA A 91 -18.82 -2.15 10.57
N TRP A 92 -19.43 -0.97 10.64
CA TRP A 92 -19.99 -0.29 9.45
C TRP A 92 -19.00 -0.10 8.31
N SER A 93 -17.69 -0.13 8.59
CA SER A 93 -16.68 0.33 7.65
C SER A 93 -15.28 -0.27 7.81
N ILE A 94 -15.14 -1.40 8.52
CA ILE A 94 -13.85 -2.10 8.70
C ILE A 94 -14.00 -3.54 8.22
N LYS A 95 -13.14 -3.96 7.29
CA LYS A 95 -13.09 -5.33 6.77
C LYS A 95 -12.04 -6.16 7.49
N GLY A 96 -12.34 -7.45 7.69
CA GLY A 96 -11.44 -8.39 8.36
C GLY A 96 -11.44 -8.24 9.88
N GLU A 97 -10.29 -8.53 10.50
CA GLU A 97 -10.16 -8.42 11.95
C GLU A 97 -10.22 -6.97 12.43
N LEU A 98 -11.08 -6.71 13.40
CA LEU A 98 -11.28 -5.37 13.94
C LEU A 98 -10.08 -4.93 14.79
N PRO A 99 -9.66 -3.66 14.68
CA PRO A 99 -8.72 -3.04 15.60
C PRO A 99 -9.18 -3.16 17.05
N VAL A 100 -8.23 -3.25 17.98
CA VAL A 100 -8.51 -3.35 19.41
C VAL A 100 -7.91 -2.16 20.13
N VAL A 101 -8.72 -1.50 20.96
CA VAL A 101 -8.30 -0.38 21.80
C VAL A 101 -7.82 -0.91 23.15
N TRP A 102 -6.61 -0.53 23.51
CA TRP A 102 -5.97 -0.84 24.77
C TRP A 102 -5.68 0.43 25.56
N ILE A 103 -5.55 0.31 26.87
CA ILE A 103 -5.05 1.34 27.77
C ILE A 103 -3.88 0.78 28.57
N ASP A 104 -2.78 1.52 28.62
CA ASP A 104 -1.68 1.21 29.53
C ASP A 104 -1.95 1.86 30.89
N ILE A 105 -2.05 1.03 31.93
CA ILE A 105 -2.44 1.50 33.27
C ILE A 105 -1.30 2.19 34.02
N ARG A 106 -0.05 1.92 33.64
CA ARG A 106 1.14 2.53 34.26
C ARG A 106 2.19 2.81 33.17
N PRO A 107 1.91 3.71 32.23
CA PRO A 107 2.77 3.94 31.09
C PRO A 107 4.10 4.56 31.53
N LYS A 108 5.20 4.04 30.99
CA LYS A 108 6.53 4.65 31.18
C LYS A 108 6.68 5.94 30.38
N GLU A 109 6.12 5.96 29.17
CA GLU A 109 6.10 7.08 28.26
C GLU A 109 4.70 7.24 27.68
N LYS A 110 4.30 8.47 27.36
CA LYS A 110 3.06 8.80 26.66
C LYS A 110 3.22 10.12 25.93
N PRO A 111 2.31 10.50 25.01
CA PRO A 111 2.38 11.80 24.36
C PRO A 111 2.26 12.92 25.40
N ASP A 112 2.97 14.02 25.19
CA ASP A 112 3.02 15.15 26.14
C ASP A 112 1.63 15.79 26.33
N THR A 113 0.76 15.67 25.33
CA THR A 113 -0.61 16.22 25.33
C THR A 113 -1.66 15.29 25.94
N SER A 114 -1.34 14.01 26.18
CA SER A 114 -2.30 12.99 26.62
C SER A 114 -2.24 12.76 28.13
N LYS A 115 -3.37 12.46 28.78
CA LYS A 115 -3.40 12.04 30.20
C LYS A 115 -3.20 10.53 30.31
N TYR A 116 -3.94 9.78 29.49
CA TYR A 116 -3.90 8.33 29.41
C TYR A 116 -3.11 7.89 28.17
N LEU A 117 -2.44 6.74 28.26
CA LEU A 117 -1.83 6.12 27.08
C LEU A 117 -2.83 5.12 26.49
N ILE A 118 -3.65 5.61 25.54
CA ILE A 118 -4.50 4.76 24.71
C ILE A 118 -3.69 4.24 23.54
N ARG A 119 -3.89 2.96 23.20
CA ARG A 119 -3.14 2.25 22.16
C ARG A 119 -4.10 1.53 21.22
N LEU A 120 -3.96 1.75 19.93
CA LEU A 120 -4.68 0.99 18.92
C LEU A 120 -3.74 -0.01 18.24
N ILE A 121 -4.12 -1.28 18.22
CA ILE A 121 -3.49 -2.30 17.39
C ILE A 121 -4.38 -2.60 16.18
N THR A 122 -3.77 -2.81 15.02
CA THR A 122 -4.46 -3.09 13.75
C THR A 122 -3.86 -4.33 13.10
N ARG A 123 -4.51 -4.88 12.07
CA ARG A 123 -3.95 -6.01 11.30
C ARG A 123 -2.57 -5.68 10.71
N SER A 124 -2.37 -4.48 10.19
CA SER A 124 -1.08 -4.01 9.64
C SER A 124 -0.03 -3.74 10.72
N HIS A 125 -0.47 -3.38 11.93
CA HIS A 125 0.39 -3.07 13.06
C HIS A 125 -0.09 -3.80 14.34
N PRO A 126 0.10 -5.12 14.41
CA PRO A 126 -0.40 -5.95 15.51
C PRO A 126 0.28 -5.64 16.85
N TRP A 127 1.45 -4.99 16.80
CA TRP A 127 2.22 -4.50 17.96
C TRP A 127 1.94 -3.02 18.31
N GLY A 128 1.15 -2.29 17.51
CA GLY A 128 0.81 -0.88 17.70
C GLY A 128 1.85 0.14 17.21
N TYR A 129 1.75 1.38 17.70
CA TYR A 129 2.59 2.54 17.33
C TYR A 129 3.54 2.97 18.45
N GLN A 130 4.35 4.01 18.29
CA GLN A 130 5.24 4.46 19.38
C GLN A 130 4.45 5.14 20.52
N ALA A 131 4.82 4.87 21.78
CA ALA A 131 4.10 5.43 22.92
C ALA A 131 4.13 6.96 22.99
N ARG A 132 5.29 7.58 22.73
CA ARG A 132 5.45 9.04 22.81
C ARG A 132 4.95 9.76 21.56
N ASN A 133 5.28 9.22 20.37
CA ASN A 133 4.89 9.77 19.07
C ASN A 133 3.92 8.80 18.39
N ASN A 134 2.66 8.83 18.80
CA ASN A 134 1.66 7.83 18.39
C ASN A 134 1.20 7.90 16.92
N ASN A 135 1.74 8.82 16.13
CA ASN A 135 1.64 8.83 14.67
C ASN A 135 2.77 8.05 13.97
N LEU A 136 3.82 7.66 14.69
CA LEU A 136 4.97 6.94 14.15
C LEU A 136 4.87 5.45 14.44
N VAL A 137 5.19 4.63 13.45
CA VAL A 137 5.30 3.18 13.60
C VAL A 137 6.42 2.83 14.58
N LEU A 138 6.30 1.68 15.25
CA LEU A 138 7.39 1.16 16.07
C LEU A 138 8.69 1.04 15.28
N THR A 139 9.79 1.28 15.99
CA THR A 139 11.12 1.01 15.45
C THR A 139 11.16 -0.44 14.99
N VAL A 140 11.88 -0.74 13.91
CA VAL A 140 11.93 -2.11 13.37
C VAL A 140 12.42 -3.12 14.42
N GLY A 141 13.30 -2.70 15.35
CA GLY A 141 13.79 -3.55 16.44
C GLY A 141 12.70 -3.92 17.44
N ASP A 142 11.82 -2.97 17.76
CA ASP A 142 10.67 -3.25 18.63
C ASP A 142 9.63 -4.13 17.92
N ARG A 143 9.38 -3.89 16.63
CA ARG A 143 8.50 -4.74 15.80
C ARG A 143 8.99 -6.19 15.77
N ARG A 144 10.30 -6.40 15.64
CA ARG A 144 10.90 -7.75 15.66
C ARG A 144 10.70 -8.45 16.99
N LYS A 145 11.02 -7.79 18.10
CA LYS A 145 10.82 -8.37 19.44
C LYS A 145 9.36 -8.73 19.70
N ALA A 146 8.44 -7.89 19.23
CA ALA A 146 7.01 -8.18 19.27
C ALA A 146 6.66 -9.40 18.41
N LEU A 147 7.18 -9.48 17.18
CA LEU A 147 6.94 -10.59 16.25
C LEU A 147 7.46 -11.93 16.79
N GLU A 148 8.70 -11.96 17.28
CA GLU A 148 9.32 -13.13 17.93
C GLU A 148 8.47 -13.61 19.10
N LEU A 149 7.87 -12.69 19.85
CA LEU A 149 6.98 -12.99 20.97
C LEU A 149 5.64 -13.54 20.49
N PHE A 150 5.01 -12.91 19.50
CA PHE A 150 3.70 -13.32 18.98
C PHE A 150 3.74 -14.69 18.29
N LYS A 151 4.85 -15.02 17.60
CA LYS A 151 5.09 -16.33 16.99
C LYS A 151 5.22 -17.48 17.99
N LYS A 152 5.38 -17.20 19.29
CA LYS A 152 5.36 -18.26 20.34
C LYS A 152 3.97 -18.83 20.56
N ASN A 153 2.91 -18.12 20.13
CA ASN A 153 1.55 -18.65 20.18
C ASN A 153 1.38 -19.75 19.12
N PRO A 154 0.89 -20.95 19.48
CA PRO A 154 0.57 -21.99 18.52
C PRO A 154 -0.43 -21.55 17.44
N ASP A 155 -1.33 -20.62 17.74
CA ASP A 155 -2.29 -20.08 16.76
C ASP A 155 -1.60 -19.21 15.68
N ASN A 156 -0.34 -18.83 15.93
CA ASN A 156 0.44 -17.92 15.11
C ASN A 156 1.66 -18.60 14.45
N THR A 157 1.82 -19.93 14.55
CA THR A 157 3.01 -20.60 13.96
C THR A 157 2.97 -20.71 12.44
N ASN A 158 1.79 -20.67 11.83
CA ASN A 158 1.58 -20.78 10.38
C ASN A 158 0.92 -19.54 9.76
N CYS A 159 0.84 -18.43 10.49
CA CYS A 159 0.29 -17.19 9.94
C CYS A 159 1.38 -16.40 9.20
N GLY A 160 0.98 -15.68 8.14
CA GLY A 160 1.90 -14.78 7.44
C GLY A 160 2.34 -13.60 8.30
N TYR A 161 3.19 -12.71 7.76
CA TYR A 161 3.92 -11.67 8.51
C TYR A 161 3.03 -10.76 9.38
N THR A 162 1.78 -10.54 8.99
CA THR A 162 0.83 -9.64 9.70
C THR A 162 -0.53 -10.28 9.97
N SER A 163 -0.68 -11.56 9.65
CA SER A 163 -1.97 -12.26 9.69
C SER A 163 -2.27 -12.88 11.06
N PHE A 164 -1.97 -12.14 12.14
CA PHE A 164 -2.22 -12.56 13.52
C PHE A 164 -3.66 -12.30 13.92
N ARG A 165 -4.19 -13.17 14.80
CA ARG A 165 -5.46 -12.91 15.47
C ARG A 165 -5.33 -11.75 16.46
N ASN A 166 -6.27 -10.82 16.46
CA ASN A 166 -6.31 -9.70 17.39
C ASN A 166 -6.39 -10.10 18.88
N THR A 167 -6.83 -11.34 19.19
CA THR A 167 -6.80 -11.95 20.54
C THR A 167 -5.42 -12.49 20.94
N SER A 168 -4.50 -12.62 20.00
CA SER A 168 -3.15 -13.18 20.19
C SER A 168 -2.04 -12.10 20.18
N VAL A 169 -2.40 -10.83 20.05
CA VAL A 169 -1.41 -9.74 19.95
C VAL A 169 -1.79 -8.61 20.88
N PHE A 170 -0.82 -7.79 21.22
CA PHE A 170 -0.95 -6.74 22.23
C PHE A 170 0.05 -5.61 21.96
N PRO A 171 -0.21 -4.37 22.43
CA PRO A 171 0.69 -3.25 22.19
C PRO A 171 2.05 -3.48 22.86
N TYR A 172 3.09 -3.70 22.06
CA TYR A 172 4.40 -4.12 22.57
C TYR A 172 5.15 -2.99 23.29
N ASP A 173 5.09 -1.77 22.76
CA ASP A 173 5.70 -0.56 23.34
C ASP A 173 4.81 0.04 24.44
N ALA A 174 4.43 -0.80 25.40
CA ALA A 174 3.65 -0.46 26.59
C ALA A 174 4.35 -1.00 27.85
N SER A 175 3.88 -0.57 29.01
CA SER A 175 4.20 -1.13 30.32
C SER A 175 3.16 -2.17 30.70
N PHE A 176 1.94 -1.76 31.08
CA PHE A 176 0.89 -2.65 31.58
C PHE A 176 -0.41 -2.46 30.79
N PRO A 177 -0.45 -2.91 29.52
CA PRO A 177 -1.62 -2.72 28.66
C PRO A 177 -2.74 -3.71 29.01
N LEU A 178 -3.96 -3.18 29.11
CA LEU A 178 -5.19 -3.94 29.21
C LEU A 178 -6.18 -3.48 28.14
N PRO A 179 -7.01 -4.38 27.55
CA PRO A 179 -8.06 -3.97 26.63
C PRO A 179 -9.00 -2.97 27.31
N LEU A 180 -9.35 -1.89 26.63
CA LEU A 180 -10.20 -0.84 27.21
C LEU A 180 -11.59 -1.39 27.59
N SER A 181 -12.10 -2.34 26.80
CA SER A 181 -13.37 -3.03 27.05
C SER A 181 -13.40 -3.73 28.42
N PHE A 182 -12.26 -4.20 28.95
CA PHE A 182 -12.23 -4.82 30.27
C PHE A 182 -12.66 -3.87 31.38
N PHE A 183 -12.35 -2.58 31.26
CA PHE A 183 -12.78 -1.56 32.23
C PHE A 183 -14.23 -1.15 32.03
N ILE A 184 -14.66 -1.05 30.78
CA ILE A 184 -16.03 -0.64 30.43
C ILE A 184 -17.05 -1.69 30.89
N GLU A 185 -16.71 -2.97 30.77
CA GLU A 185 -17.56 -4.11 31.12
C GLU A 185 -17.49 -4.51 32.61
N SER A 186 -16.62 -3.87 33.41
CA SER A 186 -16.40 -4.24 34.81
C SER A 186 -16.93 -3.16 35.77
N GLU A 187 -17.37 -3.59 36.95
CA GLU A 187 -17.83 -2.71 38.03
C GLU A 187 -16.78 -2.53 39.14
N ASN A 188 -15.81 -3.43 39.22
CA ASN A 188 -14.78 -3.44 40.26
C ASN A 188 -13.48 -4.09 39.75
N VAL A 189 -12.40 -3.91 40.52
CA VAL A 189 -11.07 -4.43 40.20
C VAL A 189 -11.07 -5.95 40.03
N GLU A 190 -11.80 -6.70 40.85
CA GLU A 190 -11.79 -8.18 40.77
C GLU A 190 -12.34 -8.66 39.42
N GLN A 191 -13.38 -8.04 38.87
CA GLN A 191 -13.91 -8.38 37.55
C GLN A 191 -12.91 -8.09 36.42
N VAL A 192 -12.14 -6.99 36.53
CA VAL A 192 -11.05 -6.70 35.57
C VAL A 192 -9.99 -7.80 35.65
N LEU A 193 -9.60 -8.20 36.86
CA LEU A 193 -8.62 -9.26 37.09
C LEU A 193 -9.12 -10.62 36.57
N GLU A 194 -10.39 -10.96 36.77
CA GLU A 194 -11.01 -12.18 36.23
C GLU A 194 -10.89 -12.23 34.69
N LYS A 195 -11.20 -11.13 34.00
CA LYS A 195 -11.04 -11.02 32.53
C LYS A 195 -9.58 -11.16 32.09
N VAL A 196 -8.63 -10.56 32.83
CA VAL A 196 -7.19 -10.71 32.56
C VAL A 196 -6.80 -12.18 32.58
N LYS A 197 -7.21 -12.92 33.61
CA LYS A 197 -6.88 -14.33 33.77
C LYS A 197 -7.51 -15.19 32.68
N ALA A 198 -8.77 -14.90 32.34
CA ALA A 198 -9.54 -15.66 31.37
C ALA A 198 -9.03 -15.49 29.93
N TYR A 199 -8.66 -14.26 29.54
CA TYR A 199 -8.55 -13.91 28.12
C TYR A 199 -7.16 -13.53 27.63
N LEU A 200 -6.30 -12.95 28.48
CA LEU A 200 -4.98 -12.54 27.99
C LEU A 200 -4.09 -13.76 27.67
N PRO A 201 -3.18 -13.64 26.69
CA PRO A 201 -2.30 -14.72 26.31
C PRO A 201 -1.27 -15.03 27.39
N ASP A 202 -0.97 -16.31 27.62
CA ASP A 202 -0.02 -16.74 28.66
C ASP A 202 1.40 -16.17 28.47
N TYR A 203 1.80 -15.94 27.21
CA TYR A 203 3.11 -15.38 26.85
C TYR A 203 3.16 -13.84 26.85
N LEU A 204 2.15 -13.14 27.39
CA LEU A 204 2.11 -11.68 27.46
C LEU A 204 3.42 -11.12 28.04
N ARG A 205 4.10 -10.27 27.26
CA ARG A 205 5.32 -9.54 27.68
C ARG A 205 5.41 -8.24 26.90
N THR A 206 5.73 -7.14 27.58
CA THR A 206 5.83 -5.82 26.96
C THR A 206 7.21 -5.23 27.16
N LYS A 207 7.54 -4.21 26.35
CA LYS A 207 8.86 -3.58 26.35
C LYS A 207 9.20 -2.91 27.68
N HIS A 208 8.21 -2.35 28.37
CA HIS A 208 8.42 -1.55 29.59
C HIS A 208 7.79 -2.14 30.85
N GLY A 209 7.10 -3.29 30.74
CA GLY A 209 6.34 -3.89 31.85
C GLY A 209 7.20 -4.58 32.91
N GLY A 210 8.33 -5.18 32.52
CA GLY A 210 9.24 -5.85 33.45
C GLY A 210 8.71 -7.15 34.09
N PHE A 211 7.64 -7.74 33.53
CA PHE A 211 7.03 -8.99 33.99
C PHE A 211 7.24 -10.13 32.97
N GLU A 212 7.21 -11.36 33.48
CA GLU A 212 7.48 -12.57 32.70
C GLU A 212 6.23 -13.44 32.52
N GLY A 213 5.39 -13.10 31.54
CA GLY A 213 4.16 -13.85 31.22
C GLY A 213 2.94 -13.39 32.02
N LYS A 214 1.78 -14.01 31.71
CA LYS A 214 0.48 -13.59 32.27
C LYS A 214 0.36 -13.75 33.78
N ASP A 215 0.90 -14.81 34.37
CA ASP A 215 0.75 -15.06 35.81
C ASP A 215 1.49 -14.02 36.65
N ASP A 216 2.69 -13.63 36.22
CA ASP A 216 3.48 -12.57 36.87
C ASP A 216 2.83 -11.20 36.67
N PHE A 217 2.35 -10.93 35.44
CA PHE A 217 1.54 -9.75 35.14
C PHE A 217 0.32 -9.63 36.07
N PHE A 218 -0.48 -10.69 36.18
CA PHE A 218 -1.66 -10.76 37.02
C PHE A 218 -1.32 -10.52 38.50
N LYS A 219 -0.23 -11.12 38.99
CA LYS A 219 0.22 -10.92 40.36
C LYS A 219 0.53 -9.45 40.63
N ILE A 220 1.30 -8.78 39.76
CA ILE A 220 1.62 -7.35 39.88
C ILE A 220 0.34 -6.50 39.85
N LEU A 221 -0.60 -6.80 38.96
CA LEU A 221 -1.89 -6.10 38.92
C LEU A 221 -2.63 -6.18 40.26
N LYS A 222 -2.68 -7.38 40.84
CA LYS A 222 -3.40 -7.64 42.09
C LYS A 222 -2.70 -7.09 43.34
N THR A 223 -1.36 -7.04 43.37
CA THR A 223 -0.63 -6.65 44.58
C THR A 223 -0.12 -5.21 44.56
N GLU A 224 0.23 -4.69 43.38
CA GLU A 224 0.89 -3.38 43.24
C GLU A 224 0.04 -2.35 42.51
N LEU A 225 -0.77 -2.76 41.51
CA LEU A 225 -1.45 -1.83 40.59
C LEU A 225 -2.96 -1.75 40.75
N SER A 226 -3.50 -2.26 41.86
CA SER A 226 -4.96 -2.23 42.09
C SER A 226 -5.50 -0.81 42.22
N GLY A 227 -4.68 0.14 42.71
CA GLY A 227 -5.05 1.56 42.78
C GLY A 227 -5.18 2.19 41.40
N GLU A 228 -4.20 1.95 40.52
CA GLU A 228 -4.22 2.42 39.13
C GLU A 228 -5.37 1.81 38.33
N ILE A 229 -5.71 0.54 38.59
CA ILE A 229 -6.88 -0.10 37.99
C ILE A 229 -8.17 0.59 38.48
N GLU A 230 -8.30 0.88 39.78
CA GLU A 230 -9.46 1.58 40.33
C GLU A 230 -9.59 3.00 39.77
N ASP A 231 -8.50 3.76 39.61
CA ASP A 231 -8.51 5.11 39.02
C ASP A 231 -9.06 5.13 37.59
N ILE A 232 -8.70 4.11 36.80
CA ILE A 232 -9.20 3.93 35.42
C ILE A 232 -10.64 3.44 35.44
N LEU A 233 -11.00 2.50 36.33
CA LEU A 233 -12.37 2.04 36.54
C LEU A 233 -13.30 3.21 36.92
N ASP A 234 -12.88 4.10 37.81
CA ASP A 234 -13.64 5.28 38.19
C ASP A 234 -13.83 6.24 37.01
N SER A 235 -12.81 6.37 36.16
CA SER A 235 -12.93 7.13 34.92
C SER A 235 -13.87 6.46 33.92
N ALA A 236 -13.83 5.12 33.81
CA ALA A 236 -14.70 4.32 32.95
C ALA A 236 -16.17 4.31 33.44
N LYS A 237 -16.41 4.24 34.75
CA LYS A 237 -17.74 4.33 35.37
C LYS A 237 -18.41 5.66 35.04
N LYS A 238 -17.65 6.77 35.05
CA LYS A 238 -18.15 8.09 34.63
C LYS A 238 -18.60 8.11 33.17
N LEU A 239 -18.02 7.28 32.30
CA LEU A 239 -18.44 7.17 30.90
C LEU A 239 -19.88 6.66 30.76
N LYS A 240 -20.37 5.83 31.69
CA LYS A 240 -21.76 5.31 31.66
C LYS A 240 -22.79 6.43 31.80
N ALA A 241 -22.47 7.47 32.57
CA ALA A 241 -23.34 8.64 32.77
C ALA A 241 -23.10 9.74 31.72
N ARG A 242 -22.05 9.62 30.90
CA ARG A 242 -21.69 10.65 29.94
C ARG A 242 -22.65 10.64 28.77
N THR A 243 -23.20 11.82 28.48
CA THR A 243 -24.13 12.02 27.38
C THR A 243 -23.58 13.01 26.36
N ILE A 244 -23.84 12.78 25.08
CA ILE A 244 -23.41 13.60 23.96
C ILE A 244 -24.66 14.17 23.28
N ASN A 245 -24.58 15.45 22.92
CA ASN A 245 -25.66 16.12 22.20
C ASN A 245 -25.68 15.68 20.74
N TYR A 246 -26.85 15.75 20.14
CA TYR A 246 -27.01 15.59 18.70
C TYR A 246 -28.04 16.57 18.18
N ASP A 247 -27.95 16.82 16.88
CA ASP A 247 -28.92 17.61 16.14
C ASP A 247 -29.60 16.72 15.09
N VAL A 248 -30.87 16.99 14.80
CA VAL A 248 -31.62 16.32 13.73
C VAL A 248 -31.95 17.35 12.67
N VAL A 249 -31.51 17.10 11.44
CA VAL A 249 -31.83 17.93 10.27
C VAL A 249 -33.33 17.85 10.02
N SER A 250 -33.97 19.01 9.81
CA SER A 250 -35.40 19.04 9.52
C SER A 250 -35.74 18.42 8.16
N ASN A 251 -36.92 17.80 8.08
CA ASN A 251 -37.39 17.16 6.85
C ASN A 251 -37.52 18.14 5.67
N ASP A 252 -37.74 19.43 5.92
CA ASP A 252 -37.83 20.44 4.86
C ASP A 252 -36.49 20.70 4.18
N VAL A 253 -35.39 20.71 4.94
CA VAL A 253 -34.03 20.87 4.41
C VAL A 253 -33.62 19.65 3.57
N LEU A 254 -34.05 18.45 3.99
CA LEU A 254 -33.78 17.21 3.26
C LEU A 254 -34.56 17.14 1.94
N LYS A 255 -35.83 17.60 1.93
CA LYS A 255 -36.64 17.69 0.70
C LYS A 255 -36.06 18.66 -0.32
N GLU A 256 -35.55 19.82 0.12
CA GLU A 256 -34.87 20.76 -0.78
C GLU A 256 -33.60 20.15 -1.43
N GLU A 257 -32.89 19.24 -0.75
CA GLU A 257 -31.77 18.51 -1.36
C GLU A 257 -32.22 17.47 -2.38
N GLU A 258 -33.29 16.72 -2.07
CA GLU A 258 -33.87 15.70 -2.95
C GLU A 258 -34.44 16.35 -4.23
N ASP A 259 -35.17 17.46 -4.09
CA ASP A 259 -35.80 18.18 -5.20
C ASP A 259 -34.76 18.82 -6.15
N VAL A 260 -33.59 19.21 -5.62
CA VAL A 260 -32.50 19.81 -6.41
C VAL A 260 -31.48 18.76 -6.88
N GLU A 261 -31.64 17.49 -6.48
CA GLU A 261 -30.68 16.38 -6.70
C GLU A 261 -29.23 16.82 -6.42
N ASN A 262 -29.03 17.59 -5.34
CA ASN A 262 -27.75 18.22 -5.05
C ASN A 262 -27.36 17.97 -3.58
N PRO A 263 -26.41 17.06 -3.31
CA PRO A 263 -25.96 16.69 -1.96
C PRO A 263 -25.04 17.76 -1.34
N THR A 264 -25.40 19.04 -1.45
CA THR A 264 -24.58 20.17 -1.02
C THR A 264 -24.39 20.19 0.49
N LEU A 265 -25.43 19.90 1.26
CA LEU A 265 -25.39 19.73 2.71
C LEU A 265 -24.45 18.59 3.08
N PHE A 266 -24.59 17.43 2.44
CA PHE A 266 -23.70 16.28 2.67
C PHE A 266 -22.22 16.64 2.39
N VAL A 267 -21.94 17.31 1.27
CA VAL A 267 -20.59 17.75 0.91
C VAL A 267 -20.07 18.76 1.94
N ARG A 268 -20.89 19.74 2.35
CA ARG A 268 -20.48 20.79 3.29
C ARG A 268 -20.23 20.25 4.69
N ILE A 269 -21.09 19.37 5.20
CA ILE A 269 -20.92 18.72 6.50
C ILE A 269 -19.59 17.95 6.52
N ASN A 270 -19.35 17.12 5.50
CA ASN A 270 -18.16 16.29 5.44
C ASN A 270 -16.87 17.06 5.06
N SER A 271 -16.97 18.34 4.68
CA SER A 271 -15.81 19.17 4.34
C SER A 271 -15.05 19.72 5.56
N SER A 272 -15.69 19.79 6.74
CA SER A 272 -15.08 20.35 7.96
C SER A 272 -14.33 19.31 8.81
N GLY A 273 -14.42 18.02 8.45
CA GLY A 273 -13.69 16.91 9.08
C GLY A 273 -12.53 16.40 8.21
N THR A 274 -12.28 15.09 8.23
CA THR A 274 -11.40 14.47 7.22
C THR A 274 -12.09 14.61 5.86
N THR A 275 -11.56 15.43 4.95
CA THR A 275 -12.23 15.75 3.68
C THR A 275 -12.48 14.49 2.84
N LEU A 276 -13.66 14.41 2.23
CA LEU A 276 -13.96 13.39 1.22
C LEU A 276 -13.19 13.72 -0.06
N SER A 277 -12.53 12.73 -0.66
CA SER A 277 -11.96 12.89 -1.99
C SER A 277 -13.07 13.00 -3.04
N GLY A 278 -12.73 13.48 -4.24
CA GLY A 278 -13.68 13.51 -5.36
C GLY A 278 -14.22 12.12 -5.71
N ASP A 279 -13.38 11.09 -5.61
CA ASP A 279 -13.78 9.69 -5.87
C ASP A 279 -14.69 9.14 -4.75
N ASP A 280 -14.48 9.56 -3.49
CA ASP A 280 -15.40 9.23 -2.38
C ASP A 280 -16.80 9.80 -2.66
N LEU A 281 -16.89 11.08 -3.03
CA LEU A 281 -18.16 11.75 -3.34
C LEU A 281 -18.88 11.13 -4.54
N ILE A 282 -18.14 10.69 -5.55
CA ILE A 282 -18.72 9.97 -6.70
C ILE A 282 -19.31 8.63 -6.22
N TYR A 283 -18.57 7.87 -5.40
CA TYR A 283 -19.05 6.61 -4.87
C TYR A 283 -20.27 6.78 -3.95
N SER A 284 -20.29 7.85 -3.16
CA SER A 284 -21.41 8.30 -2.36
C SER A 284 -22.69 8.48 -3.21
N ILE A 285 -22.59 9.24 -4.30
CA ILE A 285 -23.72 9.47 -5.23
C ILE A 285 -24.15 8.17 -5.90
N TYR A 286 -23.20 7.32 -6.29
CA TYR A 286 -23.48 6.01 -6.85
C TYR A 286 -24.31 5.16 -5.88
N LYS A 287 -23.93 5.07 -4.60
CA LYS A 287 -24.63 4.28 -3.59
C LYS A 287 -26.03 4.81 -3.25
N ALA A 288 -26.26 6.12 -3.36
CA ALA A 288 -27.61 6.68 -3.30
C ALA A 288 -28.47 6.22 -4.48
N THR A 289 -27.87 6.12 -5.66
CA THR A 289 -28.55 5.78 -6.91
C THR A 289 -28.82 4.27 -7.04
N PHE A 290 -27.91 3.42 -6.57
CA PHE A 290 -27.95 1.96 -6.73
C PHE A 290 -27.66 1.20 -5.41
N PRO A 291 -28.53 1.31 -4.39
CA PRO A 291 -28.27 0.76 -3.06
C PRO A 291 -28.04 -0.76 -3.06
N GLU A 292 -28.75 -1.52 -3.90
CA GLU A 292 -28.71 -2.98 -4.01
C GLU A 292 -27.34 -3.53 -4.48
N THR A 293 -26.55 -2.71 -5.18
CA THR A 293 -25.33 -3.14 -5.89
C THR A 293 -24.04 -2.88 -5.13
N LYS A 294 -24.11 -2.28 -3.94
CA LYS A 294 -22.96 -1.89 -3.12
C LYS A 294 -22.00 -3.05 -2.89
N ASP A 295 -22.52 -4.20 -2.46
CA ASP A 295 -21.71 -5.38 -2.15
C ASP A 295 -21.01 -5.95 -3.39
N LEU A 296 -21.58 -5.76 -4.59
CA LEU A 296 -20.98 -6.19 -5.84
C LEU A 296 -19.77 -5.33 -6.21
N VAL A 297 -19.87 -4.00 -6.04
CA VAL A 297 -18.75 -3.08 -6.24
C VAL A 297 -17.59 -3.43 -5.31
N GLU A 298 -17.91 -3.69 -4.05
CA GLU A 298 -16.91 -4.06 -3.05
C GLU A 298 -16.23 -5.40 -3.36
N LYS A 299 -16.97 -6.37 -3.91
CA LYS A 299 -16.41 -7.66 -4.35
C LYS A 299 -15.61 -7.53 -5.65
N ALA A 300 -16.01 -6.66 -6.56
CA ALA A 300 -15.38 -6.49 -7.87
C ALA A 300 -13.91 -6.00 -7.77
N GLY A 301 -13.57 -5.27 -6.71
CA GLY A 301 -12.20 -4.81 -6.46
C GLY A 301 -11.23 -5.92 -6.03
N MET A 302 -11.73 -7.09 -5.62
CA MET A 302 -10.97 -8.30 -5.26
C MET A 302 -9.70 -8.06 -4.42
N ASN A 303 -9.74 -7.12 -3.48
CA ASN A 303 -8.62 -6.75 -2.61
C ASN A 303 -7.42 -6.09 -3.32
N PHE A 304 -7.52 -5.81 -4.63
CA PHE A 304 -6.54 -5.08 -5.44
C PHE A 304 -6.89 -3.62 -5.64
N ILE A 305 -8.19 -3.30 -5.72
CA ILE A 305 -8.72 -2.00 -6.14
C ILE A 305 -9.74 -1.52 -5.11
N ALA A 306 -9.60 -0.27 -4.67
CA ALA A 306 -10.56 0.31 -3.74
C ALA A 306 -11.94 0.49 -4.40
N PRO A 307 -13.07 0.34 -3.68
CA PRO A 307 -14.42 0.50 -4.26
C PRO A 307 -14.63 1.83 -5.00
N THR A 308 -14.02 2.91 -4.52
CA THR A 308 -14.05 4.24 -5.17
C THR A 308 -13.38 4.23 -6.54
N GLN A 309 -12.24 3.55 -6.67
CA GLN A 309 -11.54 3.36 -7.94
C GLN A 309 -12.32 2.42 -8.88
N VAL A 310 -12.98 1.37 -8.36
CA VAL A 310 -13.87 0.50 -9.14
C VAL A 310 -14.95 1.32 -9.83
N ILE A 311 -15.65 2.20 -9.08
CA ILE A 311 -16.68 3.08 -9.66
C ILE A 311 -16.07 4.07 -10.65
N SER A 312 -14.91 4.65 -10.34
CA SER A 312 -14.23 5.56 -11.26
C SER A 312 -13.94 4.90 -12.61
N LEU A 313 -13.40 3.69 -12.61
CA LEU A 313 -13.11 2.91 -13.82
C LEU A 313 -14.39 2.45 -14.53
N ALA A 314 -15.36 1.88 -13.80
CA ALA A 314 -16.62 1.41 -14.37
C ALA A 314 -17.40 2.55 -15.05
N SER A 315 -17.41 3.74 -14.43
CA SER A 315 -18.04 4.94 -15.00
C SER A 315 -17.37 5.36 -16.31
N ARG A 316 -16.05 5.24 -16.39
CA ARG A 316 -15.29 5.59 -17.59
C ARG A 316 -15.49 4.57 -18.71
N ILE A 317 -15.57 3.27 -18.38
CA ILE A 317 -15.92 2.19 -19.31
C ILE A 317 -17.33 2.41 -19.88
N ALA A 318 -18.32 2.59 -19.00
CA ALA A 318 -19.71 2.85 -19.41
C ALA A 318 -19.81 4.09 -20.31
N TRP A 319 -19.04 5.14 -20.01
CA TRP A 319 -19.03 6.35 -20.83
C TRP A 319 -18.41 6.11 -22.21
N ALA A 320 -17.24 5.45 -22.27
CA ALA A 320 -16.56 5.19 -23.53
C ALA A 320 -17.42 4.33 -24.48
N GLU A 321 -18.13 3.32 -23.96
CA GLU A 321 -19.05 2.49 -24.76
C GLU A 321 -20.20 3.30 -25.39
N LEU A 322 -20.65 4.35 -24.71
CA LEU A 322 -21.73 5.22 -25.20
C LEU A 322 -21.22 6.34 -26.13
N ASN A 323 -19.91 6.54 -26.24
CA ASN A 323 -19.29 7.65 -26.96
C ASN A 323 -18.23 7.14 -27.95
N GLU A 324 -18.59 6.11 -28.72
CA GLU A 324 -17.79 5.61 -29.85
C GLU A 324 -16.35 5.22 -29.47
N ASN A 325 -16.15 4.71 -28.25
CA ASN A 325 -14.84 4.36 -27.69
C ASN A 325 -13.87 5.55 -27.54
N THR A 326 -14.35 6.79 -27.47
CA THR A 326 -13.52 7.97 -27.21
C THR A 326 -12.83 7.88 -25.86
N TYR A 327 -11.63 8.47 -25.71
CA TYR A 327 -10.88 8.47 -24.45
C TYR A 327 -11.71 9.06 -23.28
N PRO A 328 -12.03 8.26 -22.26
CA PRO A 328 -12.88 8.70 -21.16
C PRO A 328 -12.07 9.47 -20.12
N GLN A 329 -12.06 10.81 -20.12
CA GLN A 329 -11.38 11.57 -19.05
C GLN A 329 -11.93 11.22 -17.66
N LYS A 330 -11.08 11.31 -16.63
CA LYS A 330 -11.49 11.12 -15.24
C LYS A 330 -12.59 12.12 -14.88
N MET A 331 -13.74 11.62 -14.45
CA MET A 331 -14.90 12.44 -14.11
C MET A 331 -14.68 13.14 -12.77
N ASN A 332 -15.02 14.43 -12.69
CA ASN A 332 -15.22 15.10 -11.39
C ASN A 332 -16.67 14.90 -10.92
N VAL A 333 -16.96 15.31 -9.68
CA VAL A 333 -18.28 15.15 -9.05
C VAL A 333 -19.40 15.76 -9.89
N ARG A 334 -19.22 16.97 -10.43
CA ARG A 334 -20.24 17.65 -11.24
C ARG A 334 -20.49 16.93 -12.56
N ASP A 335 -19.43 16.47 -13.21
CA ASP A 335 -19.54 15.71 -14.46
C ASP A 335 -20.25 14.37 -14.23
N PHE A 336 -19.93 13.66 -13.14
CA PHE A 336 -20.62 12.43 -12.78
C PHE A 336 -22.11 12.66 -12.47
N GLN A 337 -22.45 13.68 -11.68
CA GLN A 337 -23.84 14.07 -11.41
C GLN A 337 -24.62 14.39 -12.67
N ARG A 338 -24.02 15.12 -13.61
CA ARG A 338 -24.68 15.39 -14.90
C ARG A 338 -24.93 14.11 -15.68
N ARG A 339 -23.94 13.20 -15.71
CA ARG A 339 -24.00 11.95 -16.50
C ARG A 339 -24.95 10.93 -15.90
N ILE A 340 -25.02 10.80 -14.57
CA ILE A 340 -25.89 9.81 -13.92
C ILE A 340 -27.39 10.10 -14.12
N LYS A 341 -27.75 11.34 -14.50
CA LYS A 341 -29.10 11.71 -14.92
C LYS A 341 -29.47 11.21 -16.32
N ASP A 342 -28.48 10.94 -17.18
CA ASP A 342 -28.72 10.31 -18.48
C ASP A 342 -29.06 8.82 -18.29
N LYS A 343 -30.25 8.42 -18.76
CA LYS A 343 -30.75 7.05 -18.65
C LYS A 343 -29.82 6.04 -19.31
N ASN A 344 -29.18 6.39 -20.43
CA ASN A 344 -28.28 5.47 -21.14
C ASN A 344 -27.04 5.18 -20.30
N PHE A 345 -26.41 6.23 -19.78
CA PHE A 345 -25.25 6.10 -18.91
C PHE A 345 -25.59 5.38 -17.60
N LYS A 346 -26.70 5.75 -16.96
CA LYS A 346 -27.18 5.13 -15.73
C LYS A 346 -27.39 3.62 -15.90
N ASN A 347 -28.15 3.22 -16.92
CA ASN A 347 -28.45 1.81 -17.18
C ASN A 347 -27.18 1.02 -17.50
N LYS A 348 -26.27 1.60 -18.29
CA LYS A 348 -25.02 0.93 -18.67
C LYS A 348 -24.09 0.72 -17.47
N LEU A 349 -23.93 1.72 -16.62
CA LEU A 349 -23.15 1.62 -15.40
C LEU A 349 -23.74 0.59 -14.42
N GLN A 350 -25.07 0.55 -14.30
CA GLN A 350 -25.77 -0.43 -13.48
C GLN A 350 -25.55 -1.86 -14.00
N GLU A 351 -25.71 -2.07 -15.31
CA GLU A 351 -25.52 -3.37 -15.96
C GLU A 351 -24.11 -3.94 -15.72
N LEU A 352 -23.06 -3.12 -15.88
CA LEU A 352 -21.67 -3.54 -15.68
C LEU A 352 -21.38 -4.08 -14.27
N ILE A 353 -22.12 -3.58 -13.28
CA ILE A 353 -21.91 -3.92 -11.87
C ILE A 353 -22.83 -5.06 -11.44
N GLU A 354 -24.12 -5.02 -11.79
CA GLU A 354 -25.10 -6.06 -11.45
C GLU A 354 -24.76 -7.42 -12.04
N THR A 355 -24.28 -7.43 -13.29
CA THR A 355 -23.84 -8.67 -13.96
C THR A 355 -22.49 -9.18 -13.47
N ASN A 356 -21.82 -8.45 -12.57
CA ASN A 356 -20.44 -8.67 -12.17
C ASN A 356 -19.42 -8.67 -13.33
N ALA A 357 -19.80 -8.14 -14.51
CA ALA A 357 -18.93 -8.07 -15.68
C ALA A 357 -17.63 -7.30 -15.38
N ILE A 358 -17.72 -6.22 -14.60
CA ILE A 358 -16.53 -5.45 -14.18
C ILE A 358 -15.58 -6.27 -13.29
N GLY A 359 -16.13 -7.08 -12.38
CA GLY A 359 -15.34 -7.92 -11.48
C GLY A 359 -14.63 -9.04 -12.25
N GLU A 360 -15.31 -9.68 -13.19
CA GLU A 360 -14.71 -10.68 -14.09
C GLU A 360 -13.62 -10.07 -14.97
N LEU A 361 -13.86 -8.86 -15.49
CA LEU A 361 -12.91 -8.14 -16.33
C LEU A 361 -11.64 -7.75 -15.55
N PHE A 362 -11.78 -7.22 -14.34
CA PHE A 362 -10.64 -6.92 -13.47
C PHE A 362 -9.91 -8.19 -13.07
N SER A 363 -10.62 -9.28 -12.77
CA SER A 363 -10.00 -10.57 -12.47
C SER A 363 -9.16 -11.09 -13.61
N ARG A 364 -9.71 -11.02 -14.81
CA ARG A 364 -8.99 -11.39 -16.01
C ARG A 364 -7.75 -10.51 -16.24
N ALA A 365 -7.89 -9.18 -16.12
CA ALA A 365 -6.76 -8.25 -16.27
C ALA A 365 -5.65 -8.53 -15.24
N ILE A 366 -6.01 -8.70 -13.96
CA ILE A 366 -5.08 -8.98 -12.88
C ILE A 366 -4.38 -10.34 -13.09
N ASN A 367 -5.10 -11.38 -13.50
CA ASN A 367 -4.50 -12.69 -13.77
C ASN A 367 -3.45 -12.63 -14.90
N ILE A 368 -3.73 -11.89 -15.98
CA ILE A 368 -2.77 -11.66 -17.08
C ILE A 368 -1.54 -10.91 -16.56
N LEU A 369 -1.75 -9.82 -15.82
CA LEU A 369 -0.68 -8.99 -15.25
C LEU A 369 0.18 -9.76 -14.24
N CYS A 370 -0.40 -10.65 -13.43
CA CYS A 370 0.35 -11.48 -12.50
C CYS A 370 1.19 -12.56 -13.19
N CYS A 371 0.95 -12.82 -14.48
CA CYS A 371 1.48 -13.98 -15.22
C CYS A 371 1.20 -15.32 -14.51
N LYS A 372 0.11 -15.38 -13.75
CA LYS A 372 -0.21 -16.54 -12.92
C LYS A 372 -0.54 -17.74 -13.80
N ASN A 373 0.08 -18.88 -13.52
CA ASN A 373 -0.05 -20.12 -14.30
C ASN A 373 0.36 -20.00 -15.79
N ASN A 374 1.11 -18.97 -16.18
CA ASN A 374 1.60 -18.86 -17.55
C ASN A 374 2.91 -19.68 -17.69
N PRO A 375 2.95 -20.78 -18.46
CA PRO A 375 4.11 -21.65 -18.55
C PRO A 375 5.32 -21.00 -19.25
N LEU A 376 5.11 -19.88 -19.95
CA LEU A 376 6.17 -19.13 -20.62
C LEU A 376 6.87 -18.15 -19.66
N PHE A 377 6.37 -17.98 -18.43
CA PHE A 377 6.91 -17.08 -17.44
C PHE A 377 7.34 -17.85 -16.18
N CYS A 378 8.57 -17.60 -15.70
CA CYS A 378 9.08 -18.28 -14.51
C CYS A 378 8.59 -17.59 -13.22
N GLY A 379 7.72 -18.25 -12.47
CA GLY A 379 7.15 -17.75 -11.21
C GLY A 379 5.91 -16.88 -11.44
N GLU A 380 5.65 -15.93 -10.55
CA GLU A 380 4.52 -14.99 -10.65
C GLU A 380 4.98 -13.58 -10.31
N ILE A 381 4.38 -12.57 -10.93
CA ILE A 381 4.67 -11.18 -10.58
C ILE A 381 4.08 -10.88 -9.19
N PRO A 382 4.84 -10.27 -8.27
CA PRO A 382 4.33 -9.92 -6.96
C PRO A 382 3.09 -9.01 -7.06
N PRO A 383 1.98 -9.34 -6.37
CA PRO A 383 0.75 -8.55 -6.40
C PRO A 383 0.96 -7.06 -6.07
N ILE A 384 1.93 -6.73 -5.22
CA ILE A 384 2.30 -5.34 -4.92
C ILE A 384 2.72 -4.55 -6.17
N ILE A 385 3.41 -5.17 -7.14
CA ILE A 385 3.79 -4.50 -8.39
C ILE A 385 2.53 -4.16 -9.19
N ILE A 386 1.55 -5.06 -9.20
CA ILE A 386 0.28 -4.87 -9.90
C ILE A 386 -0.56 -3.79 -9.20
N LYS A 387 -0.67 -3.83 -7.87
CA LYS A 387 -1.30 -2.76 -7.07
C LYS A 387 -0.66 -1.40 -7.36
N GLN A 388 0.67 -1.32 -7.46
CA GLN A 388 1.37 -0.09 -7.80
C GLN A 388 1.08 0.37 -9.23
N LEU A 389 0.98 -0.53 -10.20
CA LEU A 389 0.59 -0.20 -11.57
C LEU A 389 -0.83 0.37 -11.61
N ILE A 390 -1.79 -0.27 -10.93
CA ILE A 390 -3.19 0.20 -10.87
C ILE A 390 -3.26 1.59 -10.21
N ASN A 391 -2.53 1.80 -9.12
CA ASN A 391 -2.57 3.06 -8.36
C ASN A 391 -1.80 4.21 -9.02
N LYS A 392 -0.61 3.95 -9.60
CA LYS A 392 0.26 4.99 -10.19
C LYS A 392 0.04 5.20 -11.69
N SER A 393 -0.47 4.19 -12.39
CA SER A 393 -0.70 4.19 -13.84
C SER A 393 -2.16 3.81 -14.15
N GLN A 394 -3.11 4.40 -13.41
CA GLN A 394 -4.55 4.10 -13.53
C GLN A 394 -5.07 4.23 -14.97
N GLU A 395 -4.58 5.21 -15.71
CA GLU A 395 -4.93 5.44 -17.13
C GLU A 395 -4.52 4.29 -18.03
N LEU A 396 -3.31 3.75 -17.82
CA LEU A 396 -2.82 2.61 -18.56
C LEU A 396 -3.57 1.32 -18.18
N PHE A 397 -3.91 1.16 -16.90
CA PHE A 397 -4.76 0.05 -16.46
C PHE A 397 -6.16 0.14 -17.07
N LEU A 398 -6.75 1.33 -17.17
CA LEU A 398 -8.03 1.53 -17.83
C LEU A 398 -7.97 1.18 -19.32
N PHE A 399 -6.92 1.62 -20.04
CA PHE A 399 -6.70 1.24 -21.44
C PHE A 399 -6.72 -0.28 -21.59
N PHE A 400 -5.97 -0.99 -20.76
CA PHE A 400 -5.90 -2.45 -20.80
C PHE A 400 -7.26 -3.12 -20.54
N VAL A 401 -7.92 -2.73 -19.46
CA VAL A 401 -9.23 -3.26 -19.06
C VAL A 401 -10.26 -3.01 -20.16
N TYR A 402 -10.32 -1.80 -20.71
CA TYR A 402 -11.28 -1.47 -21.76
C TYR A 402 -10.97 -2.20 -23.07
N TRP A 403 -9.69 -2.38 -23.42
CA TRP A 403 -9.29 -3.19 -24.56
C TRP A 403 -9.79 -4.65 -24.40
N LEU A 404 -9.62 -5.26 -23.22
CA LEU A 404 -10.13 -6.62 -22.95
C LEU A 404 -11.66 -6.69 -23.06
N HIS A 405 -12.36 -5.64 -22.62
CA HIS A 405 -13.81 -5.51 -22.70
C HIS A 405 -14.31 -5.42 -24.15
N LEU A 406 -13.66 -4.59 -24.97
CA LEU A 406 -14.03 -4.36 -26.36
C LEU A 406 -13.82 -5.61 -27.21
N HIS A 407 -12.68 -6.28 -27.06
CA HIS A 407 -12.30 -7.38 -27.95
C HIS A 407 -12.82 -8.74 -27.51
N LYS A 408 -13.17 -8.93 -26.23
CA LYS A 408 -13.71 -10.19 -25.65
C LYS A 408 -12.91 -11.46 -25.98
N ASP A 409 -11.69 -11.33 -26.48
CA ASP A 409 -10.82 -12.45 -26.85
C ASP A 409 -10.45 -13.28 -25.62
N ASN A 410 -10.06 -14.54 -25.76
CA ASN A 410 -9.34 -15.27 -24.70
C ASN A 410 -7.89 -15.45 -25.15
N PRO A 411 -6.97 -14.52 -24.80
CA PRO A 411 -5.60 -14.55 -25.29
C PRO A 411 -4.91 -15.84 -24.82
N ASN A 412 -4.16 -16.47 -25.72
CA ASN A 412 -3.31 -17.61 -25.38
C ASN A 412 -2.14 -17.16 -24.47
N ASN A 413 -1.37 -18.12 -23.95
CA ASN A 413 -0.27 -17.83 -23.02
C ASN A 413 0.77 -16.84 -23.60
N GLU A 414 1.05 -16.90 -24.90
CA GLU A 414 2.00 -16.00 -25.56
C GLU A 414 1.46 -14.56 -25.60
N ARG A 415 0.22 -14.37 -26.04
CA ARG A 415 -0.43 -13.05 -26.08
C ARG A 415 -0.62 -12.45 -24.69
N GLN A 416 -0.93 -13.28 -23.68
CA GLN A 416 -0.97 -12.82 -22.29
C GLN A 416 0.40 -12.33 -21.80
N LEU A 417 1.49 -13.01 -22.17
CA LEU A 417 2.85 -12.58 -21.83
C LEU A 417 3.18 -11.24 -22.50
N LEU A 418 2.83 -11.08 -23.78
CA LEU A 418 3.01 -9.81 -24.53
C LEU A 418 2.25 -8.64 -23.89
N MET A 419 0.99 -8.88 -23.47
CA MET A 419 0.18 -7.89 -22.76
C MET A 419 0.86 -7.42 -21.47
N ALA A 420 1.28 -8.37 -20.62
CA ALA A 420 1.96 -8.06 -19.37
C ALA A 420 3.29 -7.33 -19.60
N ALA A 421 4.07 -7.79 -20.59
CA ALA A 421 5.34 -7.18 -20.98
C ALA A 421 5.17 -5.71 -21.37
N LYS A 422 4.31 -5.43 -22.35
CA LYS A 422 4.06 -4.06 -22.85
C LYS A 422 3.54 -3.13 -21.77
N LEU A 423 2.62 -3.60 -20.92
CA LEU A 423 2.07 -2.78 -19.83
C LEU A 423 3.14 -2.41 -18.79
N LEU A 424 4.01 -3.36 -18.43
CA LEU A 424 5.11 -3.07 -17.52
C LEU A 424 6.16 -2.18 -18.16
N VAL A 425 6.48 -2.37 -19.45
CA VAL A 425 7.34 -1.45 -20.20
C VAL A 425 6.76 -0.03 -20.18
N PHE A 426 5.49 0.14 -20.54
CA PHE A 426 4.82 1.44 -20.57
C PHE A 426 4.78 2.10 -19.18
N SER A 427 4.55 1.32 -18.13
CA SER A 427 4.55 1.83 -16.75
C SER A 427 5.96 2.15 -16.23
N TRP A 428 6.97 1.36 -16.61
CA TRP A 428 8.33 1.49 -16.06
C TRP A 428 9.18 2.50 -16.80
N PHE A 429 9.03 2.55 -18.13
CA PHE A 429 9.72 3.46 -19.04
C PHE A 429 8.91 4.72 -19.37
N GLU A 430 7.96 5.06 -18.49
CA GLU A 430 7.27 6.35 -18.42
C GLU A 430 6.52 6.74 -19.70
N PHE A 431 5.56 5.91 -20.15
CA PHE A 431 4.76 6.22 -21.33
C PHE A 431 4.05 7.57 -21.19
N VAL A 432 4.33 8.48 -22.13
CA VAL A 432 3.72 9.80 -22.23
C VAL A 432 2.56 9.76 -23.24
N ASN A 433 1.47 10.46 -22.91
CA ASN A 433 0.29 10.66 -23.76
C ASN A 433 -0.60 9.42 -23.96
N ILE A 434 -1.11 8.88 -22.85
CA ILE A 434 -2.13 7.82 -22.85
C ILE A 434 -3.41 8.16 -23.65
N PRO A 435 -3.93 9.42 -23.66
CA PRO A 435 -5.08 9.76 -24.51
C PRO A 435 -4.83 9.42 -25.98
N ARG A 436 -3.63 9.75 -26.50
CA ARG A 436 -3.27 9.42 -27.89
C ARG A 436 -3.16 7.92 -28.12
N LEU A 437 -2.54 7.19 -27.19
CA LEU A 437 -2.49 5.71 -27.24
C LEU A 437 -3.91 5.12 -27.33
N TRP A 438 -4.85 5.67 -26.55
CA TRP A 438 -6.24 5.25 -26.59
C TRP A 438 -6.87 5.52 -27.96
N GLU A 439 -6.86 6.77 -28.42
CA GLU A 439 -7.53 7.15 -29.68
C GLU A 439 -6.98 6.39 -30.90
N GLU A 440 -5.68 6.11 -30.93
CA GLU A 440 -5.06 5.43 -32.07
C GLU A 440 -5.11 3.89 -31.99
N TYR A 441 -5.19 3.28 -30.81
CA TYR A 441 -5.00 1.82 -30.67
C TYR A 441 -6.06 1.07 -29.85
N ILE A 442 -7.04 1.74 -29.24
CA ILE A 442 -8.01 1.02 -28.41
C ILE A 442 -8.81 -0.03 -29.22
N GLN A 443 -9.04 0.26 -30.50
CA GLN A 443 -9.77 -0.63 -31.42
C GLN A 443 -8.86 -1.60 -32.18
N GLU A 444 -7.54 -1.47 -32.07
CA GLU A 444 -6.60 -2.32 -32.82
C GLU A 444 -6.44 -3.67 -32.12
N LYS A 445 -6.80 -4.74 -32.83
CA LYS A 445 -6.73 -6.11 -32.30
C LYS A 445 -5.29 -6.59 -32.16
N ASP A 446 -4.43 -6.28 -33.13
CA ASP A 446 -3.06 -6.77 -33.16
C ASP A 446 -2.09 -5.84 -32.38
N PHE A 447 -2.63 -4.87 -31.64
CA PHE A 447 -1.87 -3.90 -30.87
C PHE A 447 -0.83 -4.54 -29.95
N TRP A 448 -1.12 -5.70 -29.35
CA TRP A 448 -0.21 -6.36 -28.41
C TRP A 448 0.95 -7.07 -29.10
N GLU A 449 0.79 -7.42 -30.37
CA GLU A 449 1.77 -8.05 -31.24
C GLU A 449 2.65 -7.04 -31.97
N GLU A 450 2.22 -5.78 -32.08
CA GLU A 450 3.01 -4.73 -32.73
C GLU A 450 4.38 -4.51 -32.07
N SER A 451 5.35 -4.05 -32.86
CA SER A 451 6.65 -3.70 -32.31
C SER A 451 6.59 -2.46 -31.40
N LEU A 452 7.44 -2.43 -30.37
CA LEU A 452 7.66 -1.26 -29.50
C LEU A 452 8.32 -0.10 -30.22
N ASN A 453 8.99 -0.31 -31.36
CA ASN A 453 9.74 0.72 -32.09
C ASN A 453 8.94 2.02 -32.30
N LYS A 454 7.66 1.90 -32.66
CA LYS A 454 6.78 3.06 -32.89
C LYS A 454 6.52 3.86 -31.62
N PHE A 455 6.46 3.19 -30.48
CA PHE A 455 6.15 3.77 -29.17
C PHE A 455 7.38 4.31 -28.45
N ILE A 456 8.59 3.84 -28.77
CA ILE A 456 9.83 4.42 -28.24
C ILE A 456 9.96 5.82 -28.81
N TRP A 457 9.93 6.87 -27.99
CA TRP A 457 10.00 8.28 -28.43
C TRP A 457 9.04 8.58 -29.60
N TRP A 458 7.77 8.26 -29.41
CA TRP A 458 6.73 8.43 -30.40
C TRP A 458 6.64 9.90 -30.84
N ASP A 459 6.90 10.14 -32.13
CA ASP A 459 7.03 11.46 -32.77
C ASP A 459 7.93 12.45 -32.00
N GLY A 460 8.97 11.91 -31.34
CA GLY A 460 9.98 12.71 -30.65
C GLY A 460 9.53 13.34 -29.33
N LYS A 461 8.36 13.01 -28.78
CA LYS A 461 7.88 13.58 -27.49
C LYS A 461 6.94 12.67 -26.67
N ASP A 462 6.22 11.77 -27.32
CA ASP A 462 5.24 10.88 -26.68
C ASP A 462 5.84 9.47 -26.49
N GLY A 463 5.08 8.56 -25.88
CA GLY A 463 5.48 7.17 -25.74
C GLY A 463 6.56 6.95 -24.66
N ILE A 464 7.38 5.92 -24.81
CA ILE A 464 8.36 5.47 -23.80
C ILE A 464 9.78 5.91 -24.11
N HIS A 465 10.64 5.93 -23.10
CA HIS A 465 12.09 6.02 -23.30
C HIS A 465 12.65 4.74 -23.95
N PHE A 466 13.86 4.82 -24.48
CA PHE A 466 14.53 3.67 -25.09
C PHE A 466 14.72 2.51 -24.11
N LEU A 467 14.67 1.29 -24.63
CA LEU A 467 15.15 0.10 -23.95
C LEU A 467 16.47 -0.29 -24.60
N ILE A 468 17.53 -0.46 -23.81
CA ILE A 468 18.88 -0.74 -24.32
C ILE A 468 19.20 -2.21 -24.04
N PRO A 469 19.61 -3.03 -25.01
CA PRO A 469 19.97 -4.42 -24.80
C PRO A 469 20.96 -4.59 -23.63
N PRO A 470 20.72 -5.54 -22.71
CA PRO A 470 21.59 -5.75 -21.55
C PRO A 470 23.07 -5.96 -21.92
N GLU A 471 23.34 -6.65 -23.04
CA GLU A 471 24.69 -6.88 -23.54
C GLU A 471 25.39 -5.57 -23.95
N LEU A 472 24.69 -4.65 -24.61
CA LEU A 472 25.26 -3.33 -24.96
C LEU A 472 25.57 -2.51 -23.71
N LEU A 473 24.69 -2.53 -22.70
CA LEU A 473 24.95 -1.88 -21.41
C LEU A 473 26.16 -2.49 -20.72
N ARG A 474 26.29 -3.82 -20.75
CA ARG A 474 27.41 -4.54 -20.14
C ARG A 474 28.72 -4.16 -20.80
N ASN A 475 28.76 -4.17 -22.12
CA ASN A 475 29.93 -3.76 -22.89
C ASN A 475 30.28 -2.29 -22.65
N TYR A 476 29.29 -1.40 -22.51
CA TYR A 476 29.49 0.01 -22.18
C TYR A 476 30.19 0.21 -20.83
N TYR A 477 29.65 -0.37 -19.76
CA TYR A 477 30.20 -0.19 -18.41
C TYR A 477 31.50 -0.94 -18.14
N GLN A 478 31.85 -1.94 -18.96
CA GLN A 478 33.13 -2.67 -18.88
C GLN A 478 34.32 -1.93 -19.53
N GLN A 479 34.08 -0.79 -20.19
CA GLN A 479 35.15 -0.01 -20.80
C GLN A 479 36.06 0.62 -19.72
N PRO A 480 37.39 0.41 -19.78
CA PRO A 480 38.32 1.05 -18.84
C PRO A 480 38.20 2.58 -18.85
N GLN A 481 37.88 3.17 -20.00
CA GLN A 481 37.68 4.61 -20.13
C GLN A 481 36.47 5.11 -19.33
N ILE A 482 35.39 4.34 -19.26
CA ILE A 482 34.21 4.71 -18.46
C ILE A 482 34.55 4.66 -16.97
N GLU A 483 35.29 3.63 -16.54
CA GLU A 483 35.80 3.52 -15.16
C GLU A 483 36.64 4.74 -14.78
N THR A 484 37.55 5.17 -15.66
CA THR A 484 38.38 6.37 -15.45
C THR A 484 37.54 7.63 -15.30
N LEU A 485 36.53 7.87 -16.16
CA LEU A 485 35.68 9.06 -16.09
C LEU A 485 34.95 9.17 -14.75
N PHE A 486 34.38 8.06 -14.27
CA PHE A 486 33.71 8.06 -12.97
C PHE A 486 34.70 8.23 -11.80
N LEU A 487 35.89 7.64 -11.90
CA LEU A 487 36.95 7.80 -10.89
C LEU A 487 37.47 9.24 -10.80
N GLU A 488 37.66 9.89 -11.94
CA GLU A 488 38.14 11.28 -12.02
C GLU A 488 37.03 12.30 -11.78
N ASN A 489 35.78 11.84 -11.64
CA ASN A 489 34.59 12.68 -11.47
C ASN A 489 34.41 13.69 -12.61
N ASP A 490 34.59 13.21 -13.83
CA ASP A 490 34.42 13.99 -15.05
C ASP A 490 32.95 14.47 -15.20
N GLU A 491 32.74 15.63 -15.81
CA GLU A 491 31.41 16.19 -16.01
C GLU A 491 30.57 15.41 -17.04
N HIS A 492 31.24 14.74 -17.99
CA HIS A 492 30.64 13.94 -19.06
C HIS A 492 30.55 12.45 -18.74
N LYS A 493 30.80 12.03 -17.49
CA LYS A 493 30.77 10.60 -17.07
C LYS A 493 29.44 9.86 -17.31
N TRP A 494 28.37 10.59 -17.63
CA TRP A 494 27.04 10.05 -17.92
C TRP A 494 26.67 10.06 -19.41
N GLU A 495 27.58 10.49 -20.28
CA GLU A 495 27.35 10.70 -21.71
C GLU A 495 28.05 9.62 -22.56
N LEU A 496 27.44 9.32 -23.72
CA LEU A 496 28.05 8.60 -24.83
C LEU A 496 29.10 9.47 -25.54
N ARG A 497 30.08 8.82 -26.14
CA ARG A 497 31.15 9.43 -26.96
C ARG A 497 31.12 8.90 -28.39
N GLU A 498 31.99 9.44 -29.25
CA GLU A 498 32.01 9.13 -30.69
C GLU A 498 32.69 7.80 -31.06
N GLU A 499 33.35 7.11 -30.12
CA GLU A 499 34.17 5.93 -30.42
C GLU A 499 33.74 4.67 -29.65
N GLY A 500 34.06 3.50 -30.21
CA GLY A 500 33.92 2.21 -29.53
C GLY A 500 32.47 1.72 -29.41
N ILE A 501 32.13 1.15 -28.25
CA ILE A 501 30.78 0.62 -27.97
C ILE A 501 29.73 1.73 -27.91
N ASP A 502 30.14 2.97 -27.60
CA ASP A 502 29.26 4.13 -27.58
C ASP A 502 28.66 4.32 -28.98
N SER A 503 29.46 4.15 -30.04
CA SER A 503 29.00 4.13 -31.43
C SER A 503 28.02 2.99 -31.71
N SER A 504 28.19 1.81 -31.09
CA SER A 504 27.26 0.68 -31.24
C SER A 504 25.90 0.94 -30.58
N ILE A 505 25.86 1.69 -29.48
CA ILE A 505 24.62 2.14 -28.84
C ILE A 505 23.89 3.15 -29.74
N VAL A 506 24.63 4.10 -30.31
CA VAL A 506 24.06 5.06 -31.28
C VAL A 506 23.54 4.31 -32.52
N GLU A 507 24.29 3.34 -33.04
CA GLU A 507 23.85 2.49 -34.16
C GLU A 507 22.58 1.71 -33.81
N TYR A 508 22.48 1.17 -32.59
CA TYR A 508 21.26 0.53 -32.11
C TYR A 508 20.08 1.52 -32.09
N PHE A 509 20.26 2.74 -31.58
CA PHE A 509 19.20 3.76 -31.63
C PHE A 509 18.77 4.07 -33.05
N ASN A 510 19.74 4.19 -33.96
CA ASN A 510 19.47 4.44 -35.37
C ASN A 510 18.66 3.31 -36.01
N LYS A 511 18.97 2.05 -35.70
CA LYS A 511 18.21 0.87 -36.19
C LYS A 511 16.81 0.77 -35.60
N VAL A 512 16.63 1.14 -34.34
CA VAL A 512 15.30 1.12 -33.70
C VAL A 512 14.38 2.19 -34.29
N LYS A 513 14.92 3.35 -34.65
CA LYS A 513 14.13 4.48 -35.18
C LYS A 513 14.15 4.65 -36.69
N SER A 514 14.99 3.87 -37.38
CA SER A 514 15.23 4.01 -38.81
C SER A 514 15.63 5.45 -39.19
N ASP A 515 16.38 6.11 -38.30
CA ASP A 515 16.79 7.52 -38.39
C ASP A 515 18.25 7.67 -37.94
N LYS A 516 18.94 8.74 -38.37
CA LYS A 516 20.32 8.99 -37.98
C LYS A 516 20.39 10.08 -36.92
N PHE A 517 20.78 9.71 -35.71
CA PHE A 517 20.95 10.65 -34.60
C PHE A 517 22.38 11.18 -34.50
N GLU A 518 22.48 12.50 -34.29
CA GLU A 518 23.70 13.14 -33.80
C GLU A 518 23.94 12.76 -32.33
N LEU A 519 25.20 12.82 -31.89
CA LEU A 519 25.61 12.37 -30.56
C LEU A 519 24.86 13.09 -29.43
N GLU A 520 24.64 14.40 -29.55
CA GLU A 520 23.88 15.19 -28.57
C GLU A 520 22.47 14.62 -28.35
N LYS A 521 21.79 14.22 -29.43
CA LYS A 521 20.45 13.65 -29.34
C LYS A 521 20.47 12.23 -28.80
N ALA A 522 21.46 11.43 -29.19
CA ALA A 522 21.67 10.08 -28.65
C ALA A 522 21.94 10.11 -27.13
N ASN A 523 22.65 11.12 -26.64
CA ASN A 523 22.88 11.33 -25.21
C ASN A 523 21.57 11.57 -24.44
N GLU A 524 20.65 12.35 -24.99
CA GLU A 524 19.33 12.53 -24.40
C GLU A 524 18.56 11.20 -24.27
N TYR A 525 18.69 10.34 -25.28
CA TYR A 525 18.05 9.02 -25.34
C TYR A 525 18.72 7.98 -24.45
N PHE A 526 20.01 8.14 -24.17
CA PHE A 526 20.80 7.21 -23.37
C PHE A 526 20.60 7.40 -21.86
N TRP A 527 20.72 8.64 -21.37
CA TRP A 527 20.71 8.90 -19.92
C TRP A 527 19.35 8.58 -19.27
N LYS A 528 18.23 8.88 -19.92
CA LYS A 528 16.88 8.69 -19.34
C LYS A 528 16.60 7.22 -18.97
N PRO A 529 16.83 6.23 -19.86
CA PRO A 529 16.77 4.81 -19.51
C PRO A 529 17.70 4.43 -18.35
N ILE A 530 18.96 4.88 -18.35
CA ILE A 530 19.91 4.57 -17.26
C ILE A 530 19.38 5.04 -15.91
N ARG A 531 18.85 6.27 -15.85
CA ARG A 531 18.23 6.82 -14.63
C ARG A 531 17.08 5.94 -14.13
N ILE A 532 16.24 5.44 -15.04
CA ILE A 532 15.14 4.54 -14.70
C ILE A 532 15.70 3.25 -14.09
N LEU A 533 16.70 2.63 -14.73
CA LEU A 533 17.33 1.41 -14.21
C LEU A 533 17.96 1.62 -12.83
N GLN A 534 18.52 2.81 -12.57
CA GLN A 534 19.09 3.18 -11.27
C GLN A 534 18.05 3.39 -10.17
N GLN A 535 16.83 3.83 -10.48
CA GLN A 535 15.88 4.35 -9.48
C GLN A 535 14.56 3.55 -9.37
N LYS A 536 14.20 2.75 -10.39
CA LYS A 536 12.92 2.02 -10.46
C LYS A 536 12.92 0.78 -9.57
N LYS A 537 12.69 0.97 -8.27
CA LYS A 537 12.74 -0.09 -7.25
C LYS A 537 11.83 -1.30 -7.52
N GLN A 538 10.79 -1.14 -8.35
CA GLN A 538 9.93 -2.25 -8.79
C GLN A 538 10.71 -3.35 -9.52
N MET A 539 11.78 -2.99 -10.24
CA MET A 539 12.63 -3.97 -10.92
C MET A 539 13.33 -4.90 -9.92
N ILE A 540 13.69 -4.40 -8.74
CA ILE A 540 14.24 -5.22 -7.66
C ILE A 540 13.19 -6.22 -7.15
N LEU A 541 11.96 -5.77 -6.89
CA LEU A 541 10.87 -6.66 -6.45
C LEU A 541 10.57 -7.74 -7.50
N PHE A 542 10.60 -7.36 -8.78
CA PHE A 542 10.40 -8.29 -9.89
C PHE A 542 11.52 -9.33 -9.96
N ALA A 543 12.75 -8.90 -9.80
CA ALA A 543 13.90 -9.79 -9.88
C ALA A 543 13.99 -10.73 -8.66
N GLN A 544 13.58 -10.25 -7.49
CA GLN A 544 13.52 -10.98 -6.22
C GLN A 544 12.14 -11.60 -5.93
N ARG A 545 11.29 -11.75 -6.95
CA ARG A 545 9.88 -12.17 -6.79
C ARG A 545 9.68 -13.50 -6.08
N GLU A 546 10.60 -14.46 -6.21
CA GLU A 546 10.54 -15.73 -5.49
C GLU A 546 10.58 -15.51 -3.97
N TYR A 547 11.49 -14.66 -3.51
CA TYR A 547 11.59 -14.25 -2.11
C TYR A 547 10.36 -13.43 -1.67
N ILE A 548 9.96 -12.44 -2.47
CA ILE A 548 8.84 -11.56 -2.11
C ILE A 548 7.51 -12.34 -1.99
N ASN A 549 7.22 -13.24 -2.93
CA ASN A 549 5.98 -14.01 -2.93
C ASN A 549 5.96 -15.08 -1.82
N SER A 550 7.10 -15.68 -1.51
CA SER A 550 7.18 -16.69 -0.44
C SER A 550 7.11 -16.08 0.96
N VAL A 551 7.75 -14.93 1.19
CA VAL A 551 7.85 -14.30 2.51
C VAL A 551 6.69 -13.35 2.82
N PHE A 552 6.15 -12.66 1.80
CA PHE A 552 5.12 -11.62 1.98
C PHE A 552 3.83 -11.87 1.21
N GLY A 553 3.53 -13.14 0.90
CA GLY A 553 2.34 -13.53 0.15
C GLY A 553 1.02 -13.02 0.76
N ASP A 554 0.94 -12.93 2.09
CA ASP A 554 -0.25 -12.53 2.85
C ASP A 554 -0.50 -11.02 2.90
N TYR A 555 0.55 -10.19 2.89
CA TYR A 555 0.45 -8.73 2.83
C TYR A 555 -0.35 -8.26 1.59
N ASN A 556 -0.31 -9.05 0.52
CA ASN A 556 -1.06 -8.79 -0.71
C ASN A 556 -2.58 -8.76 -0.53
N GLN A 557 -3.12 -9.31 0.57
CA GLN A 557 -4.56 -9.37 0.87
C GLN A 557 -5.10 -8.18 1.69
N MET A 558 -4.27 -7.19 2.03
CA MET A 558 -4.71 -6.04 2.81
C MET A 558 -5.58 -5.10 1.95
N ASP A 559 -6.85 -4.99 2.35
CA ASP A 559 -7.90 -4.19 1.71
C ASP A 559 -7.82 -2.71 2.07
N ASP A 560 -7.49 -2.42 3.32
CA ASP A 560 -7.76 -1.13 3.92
C ASP A 560 -6.59 -0.70 4.78
N LEU A 561 -5.86 0.28 4.25
CA LEU A 561 -5.32 1.45 4.92
C LEU A 561 -4.35 2.07 3.91
N GLU A 562 -4.35 3.39 3.81
CA GLU A 562 -3.28 4.17 3.17
C GLU A 562 -1.93 4.00 3.91
N ASP A 563 -1.64 2.82 4.44
CA ASP A 563 -0.36 2.48 5.01
C ASP A 563 0.58 2.20 3.85
N THR A 564 1.26 3.26 3.43
CA THR A 564 2.47 3.26 2.59
C THR A 564 3.61 2.35 3.10
N ASN A 565 3.36 1.56 4.15
CA ASN A 565 4.31 0.75 4.88
C ASN A 565 4.31 -0.70 4.36
N VAL A 566 5.30 -1.00 3.54
CA VAL A 566 5.62 -2.36 3.10
C VAL A 566 6.39 -3.14 4.18
N PRO A 567 6.27 -4.48 4.26
CA PRO A 567 6.92 -5.30 5.29
C PRO A 567 8.41 -5.60 5.04
N TRP A 568 9.01 -5.01 4.01
CA TRP A 568 10.44 -5.11 3.68
C TRP A 568 11.14 -3.75 3.76
N ASP A 569 12.46 -3.79 3.93
CA ASP A 569 13.33 -2.62 3.80
C ASP A 569 14.01 -2.58 2.42
N TRP A 570 14.55 -1.40 2.09
CA TRP A 570 15.50 -1.23 1.01
C TRP A 570 16.91 -1.19 1.58
N ASP A 571 17.50 -2.37 1.73
CA ASP A 571 18.85 -2.51 2.27
C ASP A 571 19.92 -2.23 1.21
N HIS A 572 21.00 -1.58 1.63
CA HIS A 572 22.18 -1.35 0.81
C HIS A 572 23.13 -2.56 0.95
N ILE A 573 23.56 -3.14 -0.16
CA ILE A 573 24.54 -4.25 -0.17
C ILE A 573 25.88 -3.73 0.35
N TYR A 574 26.40 -2.65 -0.25
CA TYR A 574 27.46 -1.81 0.30
C TYR A 574 26.85 -0.78 1.26
N PRO A 575 27.16 -0.82 2.57
CA PRO A 575 26.43 -0.02 3.56
C PRO A 575 26.49 1.50 3.30
N ASN A 576 25.34 2.16 3.27
CA ASN A 576 25.30 3.63 3.17
C ASN A 576 25.97 4.35 4.36
N SER A 577 26.06 3.69 5.52
CA SER A 577 26.82 4.19 6.68
C SER A 577 28.33 4.33 6.40
N TRP A 578 28.85 3.65 5.38
CA TRP A 578 30.25 3.75 4.95
C TRP A 578 30.48 4.90 3.96
N VAL A 579 29.41 5.53 3.46
CA VAL A 579 29.45 6.61 2.47
C VAL A 579 28.96 7.93 3.08
N TYR A 580 27.80 7.91 3.74
CA TYR A 580 27.13 9.09 4.26
C TYR A 580 27.93 9.78 5.37
N HIS A 581 28.20 11.08 5.19
CA HIS A 581 29.02 11.91 6.10
C HIS A 581 30.41 11.33 6.43
N LYS A 582 30.98 10.53 5.54
CA LYS A 582 32.34 10.02 5.72
C LYS A 582 33.36 10.84 4.91
N LEU A 583 34.47 11.14 5.56
CA LEU A 583 35.66 11.72 4.92
C LEU A 583 36.32 10.67 4.03
N TYR A 584 37.01 11.12 2.97
CA TYR A 584 37.75 10.26 2.05
C TYR A 584 36.86 9.16 1.44
N CYS A 585 35.91 9.57 0.62
CA CYS A 585 35.04 8.67 -0.14
C CYS A 585 35.09 9.09 -1.61
N GLU A 586 35.51 8.16 -2.47
CA GLU A 586 35.65 8.39 -3.90
C GLU A 586 34.30 8.81 -4.53
N PRO A 587 34.29 9.77 -5.47
CA PRO A 587 33.07 10.27 -6.11
C PRO A 587 32.22 9.17 -6.76
N ILE A 588 32.86 8.22 -7.46
CA ILE A 588 32.21 7.05 -8.08
C ILE A 588 31.35 6.25 -7.09
N ILE A 589 31.78 6.13 -5.84
CA ILE A 589 31.00 5.43 -4.81
C ILE A 589 29.74 6.24 -4.49
N LYS A 590 29.85 7.57 -4.36
CA LYS A 590 28.70 8.44 -4.04
C LYS A 590 27.66 8.45 -5.16
N ASP A 591 28.12 8.45 -6.42
CA ASP A 591 27.25 8.42 -7.61
C ASP A 591 26.37 7.17 -7.63
N TRP A 592 26.95 6.01 -7.27
CA TRP A 592 26.33 4.71 -7.47
C TRP A 592 25.74 4.06 -6.21
N ASN A 593 26.14 4.50 -5.00
CA ASN A 593 25.71 3.87 -3.76
C ASN A 593 24.19 3.88 -3.56
N ASN A 594 23.47 4.88 -4.08
CA ASN A 594 22.01 4.99 -3.95
C ASN A 594 21.27 4.58 -5.23
N THR A 595 21.74 3.52 -5.90
CA THR A 595 21.14 2.97 -7.11
C THR A 595 20.65 1.54 -6.89
N ASN A 596 19.73 1.08 -7.74
CA ASN A 596 19.14 -0.26 -7.65
C ASN A 596 20.17 -1.39 -7.64
N GLY A 597 21.33 -1.21 -8.28
CA GLY A 597 22.41 -2.19 -8.25
C GLY A 597 22.94 -2.44 -6.83
N ASN A 598 22.88 -1.45 -5.94
CA ASN A 598 23.24 -1.58 -4.53
C ASN A 598 22.07 -1.91 -3.61
N PHE A 599 20.82 -1.85 -4.08
CA PHE A 599 19.65 -2.11 -3.24
C PHE A 599 19.14 -3.54 -3.36
N ARG A 600 18.65 -4.09 -2.25
CA ARG A 600 17.82 -5.30 -2.24
C ARG A 600 16.60 -5.11 -1.35
N ALA A 601 15.50 -5.76 -1.71
CA ALA A 601 14.35 -5.91 -0.84
C ALA A 601 14.60 -7.08 0.09
N ILE A 602 14.51 -6.83 1.39
CA ILE A 602 14.77 -7.81 2.43
C ILE A 602 13.81 -7.57 3.59
N SER A 603 13.40 -8.63 4.28
CA SER A 603 12.54 -8.47 5.45
C SER A 603 13.21 -7.58 6.48
N LEU A 604 12.38 -6.80 7.16
CA LEU A 604 12.83 -5.94 8.26
C LEU A 604 13.57 -6.72 9.36
N GLU A 605 13.24 -8.01 9.52
CA GLU A 605 13.89 -8.95 10.44
C GLU A 605 15.31 -9.30 10.00
N GLN A 606 15.48 -9.76 8.76
CA GLN A 606 16.77 -10.16 8.20
C GLN A 606 17.73 -8.96 8.09
N ASN A 607 17.23 -7.78 7.67
CA ASN A 607 18.05 -6.56 7.59
C ASN A 607 18.67 -6.16 8.95
N ARG A 608 17.97 -6.44 10.05
CA ARG A 608 18.45 -6.09 11.40
C ARG A 608 19.26 -7.18 12.09
N SER A 609 19.14 -8.45 11.68
CA SER A 609 20.11 -9.48 12.10
C SER A 609 21.47 -9.28 11.46
N GLU A 610 21.49 -8.59 10.34
CA GLU A 610 22.69 -8.22 9.64
C GLU A 610 23.37 -6.99 10.26
N SER A 611 24.68 -7.10 10.47
CA SER A 611 25.48 -6.00 10.99
C SER A 611 26.00 -5.13 9.84
N ASN A 612 25.70 -3.83 9.87
CA ASN A 612 26.31 -2.83 8.98
C ASN A 612 27.83 -2.65 9.19
N ALA A 613 28.43 -3.36 10.15
CA ALA A 613 29.87 -3.41 10.33
C ALA A 613 30.55 -4.52 9.50
N LEU A 614 29.76 -5.47 9.00
CA LEU A 614 30.27 -6.55 8.15
C LEU A 614 30.22 -6.14 6.68
N SER A 615 31.19 -6.63 5.93
CA SER A 615 31.26 -6.40 4.48
C SER A 615 30.22 -7.20 3.71
N PRO A 616 29.91 -6.82 2.46
CA PRO A 616 29.09 -7.65 1.57
C PRO A 616 29.58 -9.10 1.51
N LYS A 617 30.90 -9.31 1.43
CA LYS A 617 31.55 -10.63 1.40
C LYS A 617 31.19 -11.48 2.62
N GLU A 618 31.29 -10.91 3.81
CA GLU A 618 31.04 -11.65 5.06
C GLU A 618 29.55 -11.88 5.28
N ARG A 619 28.75 -10.83 5.06
CA ARG A 619 27.33 -10.81 5.35
C ARG A 619 26.51 -11.70 4.41
N LEU A 620 26.92 -11.83 3.15
CA LEU A 620 26.08 -12.42 2.08
C LEU A 620 26.68 -13.69 1.48
N SER A 621 27.46 -14.41 2.29
CA SER A 621 28.20 -15.60 1.87
C SER A 621 27.36 -16.88 1.86
N SER A 622 26.15 -16.88 2.44
CA SER A 622 25.32 -18.07 2.50
C SER A 622 24.69 -18.39 1.13
N SER A 623 24.49 -19.69 0.86
CA SER A 623 23.88 -20.15 -0.40
C SER A 623 22.44 -19.65 -0.58
N GLU A 624 21.73 -19.42 0.52
CA GLU A 624 20.35 -18.92 0.50
C GLU A 624 20.29 -17.43 0.13
N GLU A 625 21.17 -16.61 0.72
CA GLU A 625 21.28 -15.18 0.39
C GLU A 625 21.73 -14.97 -1.06
N GLN A 626 22.71 -15.76 -1.51
CA GLN A 626 23.15 -15.74 -2.91
C GLN A 626 22.03 -16.11 -3.86
N LYS A 627 21.20 -17.10 -3.52
CA LYS A 627 20.06 -17.50 -4.33
C LYS A 627 19.02 -16.39 -4.46
N TYR A 628 18.68 -15.70 -3.37
CA TYR A 628 17.55 -14.76 -3.36
C TYR A 628 17.91 -13.31 -3.69
N PHE A 629 19.16 -12.89 -3.47
CA PHE A 629 19.54 -11.47 -3.50
C PHE A 629 20.50 -11.09 -4.63
N PHE A 630 21.11 -12.09 -5.26
CA PHE A 630 22.06 -11.96 -6.35
C PHE A 630 21.55 -12.66 -7.60
N ILE A 631 21.88 -12.12 -8.77
CA ILE A 631 21.39 -12.60 -10.06
C ILE A 631 22.61 -12.82 -10.93
N GLN A 632 22.97 -14.08 -11.19
CA GLN A 632 24.03 -14.52 -12.13
C GLN A 632 25.34 -13.71 -12.11
N ASN A 633 26.45 -14.31 -11.66
CA ASN A 633 27.82 -13.75 -11.73
C ASN A 633 28.07 -12.40 -11.03
N ASP A 634 27.05 -11.67 -10.56
CA ASP A 634 27.23 -10.41 -9.82
C ASP A 634 27.93 -10.62 -8.47
N TRP A 635 27.64 -11.73 -7.77
CA TRP A 635 28.36 -12.11 -6.55
C TRP A 635 29.89 -12.11 -6.71
N ALA A 636 30.39 -12.38 -7.92
CA ALA A 636 31.83 -12.46 -8.19
C ALA A 636 32.58 -11.16 -7.87
N HIS A 637 31.93 -10.01 -8.03
CA HIS A 637 32.47 -8.70 -7.67
C HIS A 637 32.20 -8.36 -6.20
N TRP A 638 31.00 -8.68 -5.69
CA TRP A 638 30.62 -8.39 -4.31
C TRP A 638 31.49 -9.11 -3.27
N GLN A 639 31.97 -10.33 -3.58
CA GLN A 639 32.90 -11.07 -2.70
C GLN A 639 34.31 -10.46 -2.61
N LEU A 640 34.67 -9.51 -3.49
CA LEU A 640 35.95 -8.81 -3.46
C LEU A 640 35.92 -7.60 -2.50
N ILE A 641 34.74 -7.20 -2.04
CA ILE A 641 34.54 -6.08 -1.12
C ILE A 641 34.45 -6.63 0.30
N ASP A 642 35.56 -6.57 1.03
CA ASP A 642 35.74 -7.13 2.37
C ASP A 642 35.79 -6.07 3.49
N GLU A 643 35.81 -4.78 3.13
CA GLU A 643 35.85 -3.67 4.08
C GLU A 643 35.34 -2.37 3.44
N ARG A 644 35.31 -1.29 4.23
CA ARG A 644 35.06 0.05 3.69
C ARG A 644 36.15 0.41 2.70
N ILE A 645 35.76 0.87 1.52
CA ILE A 645 36.67 1.19 0.42
C ILE A 645 37.37 2.53 0.67
N TRP A 646 38.69 2.55 0.52
CA TRP A 646 39.54 3.74 0.68
C TRP A 646 40.43 4.04 -0.53
N ASP A 647 40.67 3.04 -1.37
CA ASP A 647 41.53 3.13 -2.55
C ASP A 647 40.71 3.11 -3.86
N LYS A 648 41.36 3.57 -4.94
CA LYS A 648 40.73 3.68 -6.26
C LYS A 648 40.44 2.32 -6.90
N ASP A 649 41.30 1.33 -6.69
CA ASP A 649 41.15 0.01 -7.32
C ASP A 649 39.91 -0.71 -6.78
N LYS A 650 39.71 -0.73 -5.45
CA LYS A 650 38.50 -1.24 -4.81
C LYS A 650 37.25 -0.41 -5.17
N ALA A 651 37.40 0.89 -5.43
CA ALA A 651 36.27 1.73 -5.87
C ALA A 651 35.77 1.34 -7.27
N ILE A 652 36.66 0.94 -8.17
CA ILE A 652 36.29 0.34 -9.48
C ILE A 652 35.55 -0.97 -9.26
N GLU A 653 36.01 -1.85 -8.37
CA GLU A 653 35.32 -3.12 -8.12
C GLU A 653 33.90 -2.92 -7.57
N HIS A 654 33.69 -1.92 -6.70
CA HIS A 654 32.34 -1.51 -6.27
C HIS A 654 31.47 -1.01 -7.42
N PHE A 655 32.03 -0.20 -8.32
CA PHE A 655 31.33 0.25 -9.52
C PHE A 655 30.93 -0.92 -10.43
N ARG A 656 31.86 -1.86 -10.70
CA ARG A 656 31.60 -3.08 -11.46
C ARG A 656 30.53 -3.94 -10.81
N ALA A 657 30.56 -4.09 -9.48
CA ALA A 657 29.56 -4.85 -8.73
C ALA A 657 28.15 -4.27 -8.88
N ILE A 658 28.01 -2.95 -8.72
CA ILE A 658 26.72 -2.25 -8.82
C ILE A 658 26.19 -2.26 -10.26
N THR A 659 27.01 -1.87 -11.25
CA THR A 659 26.57 -1.81 -12.65
C THR A 659 26.22 -3.19 -13.17
N THR A 660 27.02 -4.21 -12.87
CA THR A 660 26.72 -5.61 -13.21
C THR A 660 25.40 -6.05 -12.62
N ARG A 661 25.17 -5.83 -11.32
CA ARG A 661 23.91 -6.24 -10.67
C ARG A 661 22.71 -5.46 -11.20
N MET A 662 22.83 -4.16 -11.44
CA MET A 662 21.78 -3.36 -12.07
C MET A 662 21.39 -3.92 -13.44
N ILE A 663 22.38 -4.26 -14.28
CA ILE A 663 22.16 -4.87 -15.58
C ILE A 663 21.51 -6.25 -15.43
N ASN A 664 21.95 -7.08 -14.48
CA ASN A 664 21.38 -8.41 -14.28
C ASN A 664 19.91 -8.37 -13.80
N ILE A 665 19.56 -7.40 -12.94
CA ILE A 665 18.17 -7.13 -12.55
C ILE A 665 17.32 -6.79 -13.78
N TYR A 666 17.83 -5.91 -14.63
CA TYR A 666 17.15 -5.50 -15.85
C TYR A 666 17.09 -6.61 -16.90
N GLU A 667 18.16 -7.39 -17.06
CA GLU A 667 18.27 -8.53 -17.96
C GLU A 667 17.27 -9.63 -17.58
N LYS A 668 17.04 -9.84 -16.29
CA LYS A 668 15.98 -10.75 -15.83
C LYS A 668 14.61 -10.31 -16.34
N PHE A 669 14.28 -9.02 -16.26
CA PHE A 669 13.07 -8.47 -16.86
C PHE A 669 13.07 -8.60 -18.39
N TRP A 670 14.18 -8.30 -19.05
CA TRP A 670 14.35 -8.41 -20.49
C TRP A 670 14.07 -9.83 -21.00
N ASN A 671 14.67 -10.84 -20.35
CA ASN A 671 14.59 -12.24 -20.74
C ASN A 671 13.24 -12.86 -20.37
N ASP A 672 12.75 -12.64 -19.16
CA ASP A 672 11.47 -13.22 -18.69
C ASP A 672 10.28 -12.73 -19.54
N PHE A 673 10.38 -11.53 -20.13
CA PHE A 673 9.36 -10.98 -21.03
C PHE A 673 9.73 -10.99 -22.51
N ARG A 674 10.87 -11.61 -22.89
CA ARG A 674 11.33 -11.70 -24.28
C ARG A 674 11.35 -10.34 -25.00
N ILE A 675 11.80 -9.28 -24.30
CA ILE A 675 11.73 -7.89 -24.77
C ILE A 675 12.41 -7.68 -26.12
N SER A 676 13.47 -8.44 -26.42
CA SER A 676 14.14 -8.40 -27.73
C SER A 676 13.22 -8.70 -28.90
N GLU A 677 12.18 -9.51 -28.70
CA GLU A 677 11.22 -9.85 -29.76
C GLU A 677 10.20 -8.73 -30.01
N LEU A 678 10.05 -7.81 -29.05
CA LEU A 678 9.21 -6.63 -29.17
C LEU A 678 9.92 -5.46 -29.82
N ILE A 679 11.21 -5.58 -30.12
CA ILE A 679 12.00 -4.53 -30.75
C ILE A 679 12.52 -5.07 -32.08
N ALA A 680 11.98 -4.53 -33.17
CA ALA A 680 12.47 -4.83 -34.50
C ALA A 680 13.77 -4.05 -34.72
N LEU A 681 14.82 -4.73 -35.17
CA LEU A 681 15.99 -4.04 -35.71
C LEU A 681 15.86 -4.10 -37.22
N ASP A 682 15.65 -2.94 -37.85
CA ASP A 682 15.73 -2.87 -39.30
C ASP A 682 17.10 -3.39 -39.74
N LYS A 683 17.09 -4.22 -40.79
CA LYS A 683 18.31 -4.83 -41.34
C LYS A 683 19.16 -3.83 -42.11
#